data_AF-A0A553AKZ7-F1
#
_entry.id   AF-A0A553AKZ7-F1
#
_cell.length_a   1.000
_cell.length_b   1.000
_cell.length_c   1.000
_cell.angle_alpha   90.00
_cell.angle_beta   90.00
_cell.angle_gamma   90.00
#
_symmetry.space_group_name_H-M   'P 1'
#
loop_
_entity.id
_entity.type
_entity.pdbx_description
1 polymer ?
#
loop_
_entity_poly.entity_id
_entity_poly.type
_entity_poly.pdbx_seq_one_letter_code
_entity_poly.pdbx_strand_id
1 'polypeptide(L)'
;MKAAETRVDRFLASSETAFAIPVYQRNYDWTRVQCQQLFNDILAIGADESQSGHFIGSIVYVHDDVYTASGLRELTIIDGQQRLTTLTLIFIALYRHAMATGKDQQAQRIFKTYLINEFADDTEKLKLKPTDNNKVALAQIMDPKEAVKATGFSRLIENFRFFQARITDANFDVVLRGVSKLIFVDIALDRQKDNPQRIFESLNSTGLELSQADLIRNYILMGLPRKEQEQVFRKFWEPIEANARNREVNESRVSDFIRDFLTLKQKDIPNKGAVYAKFKERYPVPNSADLMDALEELREFSHVYARLLNPDLESDPEIRRELGYIRTLEVNVAFPFLMPVYRDFTAGIISRDVFAAVLRLVQSYVWRRFILSLPTNALNKIFMSLYDRVDPAEYLVSIERSLMQRGGSQRFPRDAEVIAMLREKDIYSTKSRTRTYFFDRVENHNNRELVDVTVPGITVEHIFPQNPEPAWRSALAADEYGLLSEKYLNTIGNLTLSGNNGRLGNKLFVDKRDMNEDGGEQGYRFSRLWLNRDLQVLDGWGVKQVEARADRIAKRFLEVWPAPSIEVVAETNGDEINIFDAEEPRFKRLEYAVFLGARLNVTQVAKLYVEVLEQLLVLQPDAFQGTKLGERIQLTSEPDTLRQAVRVAEGYFVEGNIDSTNKFERMKLALSELGMEEELFIKFA
;
A
#
# COMPACT_ATOMS: atom_id res chain seq x y z
N MET A 1 3.21 29.93 -24.63
CA MET A 1 3.14 30.30 -23.21
C MET A 1 3.33 31.81 -23.04
N LYS A 2 2.43 32.49 -22.31
CA LYS A 2 2.62 33.86 -21.83
C LYS A 2 2.61 33.86 -20.30
N ALA A 3 3.61 34.48 -19.67
CA ALA A 3 3.70 34.62 -18.22
C ALA A 3 3.72 36.12 -17.86
N ALA A 4 2.87 36.54 -16.93
CA ALA A 4 2.84 37.91 -16.44
C ALA A 4 2.66 37.94 -14.91
N GLU A 5 3.15 39.00 -14.30
CA GLU A 5 2.91 39.28 -12.88
C GLU A 5 1.54 39.97 -12.73
N THR A 6 0.63 39.35 -11.98
CA THR A 6 -0.75 39.82 -11.85
C THR A 6 -1.19 39.84 -10.38
N ARG A 7 -1.92 40.89 -9.98
CA ARG A 7 -2.53 41.00 -8.64
C ARG A 7 -3.78 40.13 -8.55
N VAL A 8 -3.96 39.48 -7.40
CA VAL A 8 -5.07 38.54 -7.15
C VAL A 8 -6.42 39.20 -7.35
N ASP A 9 -6.60 40.40 -6.82
CA ASP A 9 -7.85 41.15 -6.92
C ASP A 9 -8.19 41.46 -8.38
N ARG A 10 -7.22 41.91 -9.18
CA ARG A 10 -7.42 42.19 -10.61
C ARG A 10 -7.77 40.95 -11.40
N PHE A 11 -7.06 39.84 -11.15
CA PHE A 11 -7.34 38.60 -11.85
C PHE A 11 -8.76 38.10 -11.56
N LEU A 12 -9.14 38.01 -10.29
CA LEU A 12 -10.49 37.57 -9.88
C LEU A 12 -11.59 38.56 -10.28
N ALA A 13 -11.27 39.86 -10.38
CA ALA A 13 -12.19 40.90 -10.83
C ALA A 13 -12.43 40.90 -12.35
N SER A 14 -11.70 40.08 -13.14
CA SER A 14 -11.87 40.01 -14.59
C SER A 14 -13.35 39.85 -14.97
N SER A 15 -13.82 40.74 -15.83
CA SER A 15 -15.21 40.76 -16.29
C SER A 15 -15.49 39.54 -17.16
N GLU A 16 -16.73 39.05 -17.10
CA GLU A 16 -17.22 37.97 -17.96
C GLU A 16 -16.29 36.75 -17.99
N THR A 17 -15.68 36.42 -16.84
CA THR A 17 -14.65 35.38 -16.74
C THR A 17 -15.06 34.35 -15.70
N ALA A 18 -14.94 33.07 -16.05
CA ALA A 18 -15.14 31.95 -15.14
C ALA A 18 -13.86 31.11 -15.03
N PHE A 19 -13.46 30.81 -13.80
CA PHE A 19 -12.33 29.93 -13.49
C PHE A 19 -12.86 28.51 -13.27
N ALA A 20 -12.64 27.63 -14.24
CA ALA A 20 -13.10 26.26 -14.18
C ALA A 20 -12.01 25.34 -13.62
N ILE A 21 -12.32 24.63 -12.53
CA ILE A 21 -11.48 23.53 -12.04
C ILE A 21 -11.94 22.25 -12.77
N PRO A 22 -11.12 21.68 -13.67
CA PRO A 22 -11.52 20.52 -14.45
C PRO A 22 -11.62 19.26 -13.59
N VAL A 23 -12.40 18.27 -14.06
CA VAL A 23 -12.72 17.03 -13.31
C VAL A 23 -11.50 16.18 -12.93
N TYR A 24 -10.38 16.33 -13.65
CA TYR A 24 -9.14 15.61 -13.37
C TYR A 24 -8.29 16.22 -12.24
N GLN A 25 -8.64 17.43 -11.79
CA GLN A 25 -7.95 18.02 -10.65
C GLN A 25 -8.37 17.37 -9.34
N ARG A 26 -7.42 17.22 -8.42
CA ARG A 26 -7.74 16.69 -7.08
C ARG A 26 -8.66 17.65 -6.33
N ASN A 27 -9.46 17.10 -5.42
CA ASN A 27 -10.29 17.89 -4.50
C ASN A 27 -9.44 18.87 -3.65
N TYR A 28 -10.12 19.83 -3.03
CA TYR A 28 -9.48 20.76 -2.11
C TYR A 28 -8.85 20.03 -0.90
N ASP A 29 -7.54 20.22 -0.70
CA ASP A 29 -6.73 19.42 0.21
C ASP A 29 -5.79 20.25 1.11
N TRP A 30 -5.78 21.58 0.97
CA TRP A 30 -5.08 22.43 1.94
C TRP A 30 -5.62 22.18 3.35
N THR A 31 -4.70 21.99 4.29
CA THR A 31 -4.99 21.86 5.72
C THR A 31 -5.00 23.24 6.38
N ARG A 32 -5.40 23.29 7.65
CA ARG A 32 -5.32 24.51 8.46
C ARG A 32 -3.93 25.13 8.49
N VAL A 33 -2.85 24.35 8.37
CA VAL A 33 -1.49 24.87 8.40
C VAL A 33 -1.23 25.80 7.20
N GLN A 34 -1.57 25.36 5.99
CA GLN A 34 -1.41 26.20 4.79
C GLN A 34 -2.35 27.40 4.83
N CYS A 35 -3.61 27.23 5.27
CA CYS A 35 -4.55 28.34 5.41
C CYS A 35 -4.10 29.38 6.44
N GLN A 36 -3.52 28.93 7.55
CA GLN A 36 -2.98 29.79 8.59
C GLN A 36 -1.80 30.61 8.09
N GLN A 37 -0.89 29.97 7.35
CA GLN A 37 0.26 30.65 6.76
C GLN A 37 -0.19 31.75 5.79
N LEU A 38 -1.07 31.42 4.83
CA LEU A 38 -1.60 32.42 3.89
C LEU A 38 -2.33 33.56 4.61
N PHE A 39 -3.10 33.26 5.66
CA PHE A 39 -3.80 34.30 6.41
C PHE A 39 -2.85 35.22 7.17
N ASN A 40 -1.77 34.69 7.74
CA ASN A 40 -0.75 35.49 8.41
C ASN A 40 -0.04 36.41 7.41
N ASP A 41 0.30 35.90 6.22
CA ASP A 41 0.91 36.68 5.16
C ASP A 41 -0.02 37.84 4.73
N ILE A 42 -1.32 37.57 4.58
CA ILE A 42 -2.34 38.60 4.27
C ILE A 42 -2.41 39.67 5.35
N LEU A 43 -2.38 39.30 6.62
CA LEU A 43 -2.40 40.25 7.72
C LEU A 43 -1.13 41.11 7.74
N ALA A 44 0.03 40.50 7.55
CA ALA A 44 1.31 41.20 7.53
C ALA A 44 1.36 42.25 6.41
N ILE A 45 1.06 41.85 5.17
CA ILE A 45 1.10 42.75 4.01
C ILE A 45 -0.02 43.81 4.03
N GLY A 46 -1.17 43.50 4.64
CA GLY A 46 -2.29 44.42 4.81
C GLY A 46 -2.07 45.50 5.88
N ALA A 47 -1.22 45.20 6.87
CA ALA A 47 -0.84 46.11 7.95
C ALA A 47 0.36 47.00 7.56
N ASP A 48 1.23 46.53 6.67
CA ASP A 48 2.41 47.27 6.20
C ASP A 48 2.09 48.07 4.93
N GLU A 49 1.95 49.39 5.05
CA GLU A 49 1.71 50.29 3.91
C GLU A 49 2.94 50.47 3.00
N SER A 50 4.15 50.16 3.48
CA SER A 50 5.40 50.32 2.72
C SER A 50 5.62 49.21 1.68
N GLN A 51 5.01 48.05 1.90
CA GLN A 51 5.10 46.93 0.96
C GLN A 51 3.99 46.99 -0.10
N SER A 52 4.42 46.89 -1.37
CA SER A 52 3.56 47.01 -2.54
C SER A 52 2.95 45.69 -3.02
N GLY A 53 3.50 44.55 -2.59
CA GLY A 53 2.98 43.24 -2.95
C GLY A 53 3.61 42.05 -2.20
N HIS A 54 2.88 40.94 -2.12
CA HIS A 54 3.35 39.66 -1.57
C HIS A 54 3.14 38.54 -2.59
N PHE A 55 4.22 37.84 -2.94
CA PHE A 55 4.18 36.76 -3.93
C PHE A 55 3.66 35.45 -3.31
N ILE A 56 2.60 34.88 -3.90
CA ILE A 56 1.95 33.66 -3.38
C ILE A 56 2.08 32.43 -4.29
N GLY A 57 2.82 32.54 -5.40
CA GLY A 57 3.08 31.45 -6.35
C GLY A 57 2.61 31.76 -7.77
N SER A 58 2.29 30.73 -8.53
CA SER A 58 1.76 30.82 -9.90
C SER A 58 0.33 30.28 -10.01
N ILE A 59 -0.38 30.73 -11.04
CA ILE A 59 -1.63 30.14 -11.52
C ILE A 59 -1.43 29.83 -13.00
N VAL A 60 -1.65 28.58 -13.37
CA VAL A 60 -1.52 28.13 -14.77
C VAL A 60 -2.88 27.74 -15.26
N TYR A 61 -3.28 28.29 -16.40
CA TYR A 61 -4.59 28.06 -16.98
C TYR A 61 -4.52 27.97 -18.49
N VAL A 62 -5.49 27.26 -19.05
CA VAL A 62 -5.74 27.19 -20.48
C VAL A 62 -6.94 28.07 -20.79
N HIS A 63 -6.82 28.88 -21.84
CA HIS A 63 -7.96 29.54 -22.42
C HIS A 63 -8.53 28.65 -23.52
N ASP A 64 -9.75 28.15 -23.32
CA ASP A 64 -10.48 27.53 -24.41
C ASP A 64 -11.15 28.68 -25.19
N ASP A 65 -10.83 28.85 -26.48
CA ASP A 65 -11.45 29.85 -27.38
C ASP A 65 -12.96 29.60 -27.61
N VAL A 66 -13.56 28.70 -26.83
CA VAL A 66 -14.98 28.40 -26.80
C VAL A 66 -15.61 29.32 -25.76
N TYR A 67 -16.21 30.41 -26.22
CA TYR A 67 -17.15 31.16 -25.40
C TYR A 67 -18.24 30.19 -24.92
N THR A 68 -18.52 30.23 -23.61
CA THR A 68 -19.70 29.56 -23.07
C THR A 68 -20.95 30.07 -23.77
N ALA A 69 -22.07 29.35 -23.70
CA ALA A 69 -23.34 29.79 -24.32
C ALA A 69 -23.78 31.19 -23.85
N SER A 70 -23.29 31.62 -22.68
CA SER A 70 -23.51 32.94 -22.07
C SER A 70 -22.49 34.03 -22.47
N GLY A 71 -21.50 33.71 -23.33
CA GLY A 71 -20.45 34.66 -23.74
C GLY A 71 -19.31 34.83 -22.72
N LEU A 72 -19.31 34.09 -21.61
CA LEU A 72 -18.21 34.14 -20.64
C LEU A 72 -16.95 33.49 -21.18
N ARG A 73 -15.82 34.13 -20.91
CA ARG A 73 -14.47 33.59 -21.06
C ARG A 73 -14.20 32.57 -19.97
N GLU A 74 -14.06 31.31 -20.34
CA GLU A 74 -13.69 30.26 -19.40
C GLU A 74 -12.17 30.03 -19.38
N LEU A 75 -11.60 30.04 -18.17
CA LEU A 75 -10.20 29.75 -17.91
C LEU A 75 -10.11 28.43 -17.14
N THR A 76 -9.65 27.38 -17.82
CA THR A 76 -9.49 26.05 -17.22
C THR A 76 -8.20 26.00 -16.42
N ILE A 77 -8.30 25.86 -15.11
CA ILE A 77 -7.15 25.89 -14.19
C ILE A 77 -6.39 24.56 -14.24
N ILE A 78 -5.11 24.63 -14.60
CA ILE A 78 -4.17 23.51 -14.69
C ILE A 78 -3.32 23.40 -13.42
N ASP A 79 -2.91 24.52 -12.85
CA ASP A 79 -2.21 24.58 -11.56
C ASP A 79 -2.61 25.85 -10.77
N GLY A 80 -2.46 25.80 -9.44
CA GLY A 80 -2.87 26.87 -8.53
C GLY A 80 -4.30 26.74 -8.01
N GLN A 81 -4.99 25.64 -8.31
CA GLN A 81 -6.40 25.41 -7.91
C GLN A 81 -6.65 25.52 -6.39
N GLN A 82 -5.71 25.05 -5.56
CA GLN A 82 -5.84 25.09 -4.09
C GLN A 82 -5.75 26.52 -3.55
N ARG A 83 -4.85 27.34 -4.14
CA ARG A 83 -4.71 28.76 -3.80
C ARG A 83 -5.96 29.53 -4.21
N LEU A 84 -6.41 29.34 -5.45
CA LEU A 84 -7.59 30.02 -5.99
C LEU A 84 -8.85 29.71 -5.18
N THR A 85 -9.04 28.44 -4.81
CA THR A 85 -10.14 28.01 -3.94
C THR A 85 -10.04 28.68 -2.57
N THR A 86 -8.86 28.68 -1.95
CA THR A 86 -8.66 29.30 -0.63
C THR A 86 -8.93 30.81 -0.65
N LEU A 87 -8.46 31.52 -1.68
CA LEU A 87 -8.74 32.95 -1.87
C LEU A 87 -10.24 33.21 -2.02
N THR A 88 -10.94 32.35 -2.75
CA THR A 88 -12.41 32.39 -2.87
C THR A 88 -13.08 32.23 -1.50
N LEU A 89 -12.63 31.29 -0.66
CA LEU A 89 -13.15 31.12 0.70
C LEU A 89 -12.94 32.37 1.57
N ILE A 90 -11.80 33.05 1.44
CA ILE A 90 -11.51 34.31 2.15
C ILE A 90 -12.48 35.41 1.70
N PHE A 91 -12.73 35.56 0.40
CA PHE A 91 -13.71 36.52 -0.10
C PHE A 91 -15.14 36.21 0.37
N ILE A 92 -15.53 34.93 0.45
CA ILE A 92 -16.84 34.55 1.01
C ILE A 92 -16.93 34.89 2.51
N ALA A 93 -15.85 34.67 3.27
CA ALA A 93 -15.80 35.02 4.68
C ALA A 93 -15.88 36.55 4.89
N LEU A 94 -15.17 37.34 4.09
CA LEU A 94 -15.28 38.80 4.08
C LEU A 94 -16.70 39.25 3.73
N TYR A 95 -17.31 38.68 2.68
CA TYR A 95 -18.69 38.97 2.29
C TYR A 95 -19.68 38.71 3.43
N ARG A 96 -19.61 37.53 4.05
CA ARG A 96 -20.50 37.16 5.16
C ARG A 96 -20.31 38.04 6.39
N HIS A 97 -19.07 38.40 6.69
CA HIS A 97 -18.78 39.32 7.78
C HIS A 97 -19.39 40.70 7.51
N ALA A 98 -19.21 41.25 6.31
CA ALA A 98 -19.78 42.53 5.91
C ALA A 98 -21.32 42.54 5.94
N MET A 99 -21.97 41.45 5.51
CA MET A 99 -23.43 41.29 5.63
C MET A 99 -23.89 41.26 7.10
N ALA A 100 -23.15 40.57 7.98
CA ALA A 100 -23.49 40.45 9.39
C ALA A 100 -23.29 41.76 10.16
N THR A 101 -22.37 42.64 9.73
CA THR A 101 -22.05 43.91 10.38
C THR A 101 -22.73 45.13 9.73
N GLY A 102 -23.67 44.91 8.79
CA GLY A 102 -24.44 45.96 8.14
C GLY A 102 -23.66 46.79 7.11
N LYS A 103 -22.52 46.28 6.61
CA LYS A 103 -21.67 46.92 5.59
C LYS A 103 -22.15 46.57 4.18
N ASP A 104 -23.44 46.78 3.89
CA ASP A 104 -24.13 46.26 2.70
C ASP A 104 -23.45 46.63 1.38
N GLN A 105 -22.98 47.88 1.24
CA GLN A 105 -22.30 48.33 0.01
C GLN A 105 -20.99 47.57 -0.23
N GLN A 106 -20.20 47.34 0.82
CA GLN A 106 -18.95 46.58 0.72
C GLN A 106 -19.24 45.10 0.45
N ALA A 107 -20.25 44.53 1.11
CA ALA A 107 -20.68 43.16 0.87
C ALA A 107 -21.07 42.94 -0.59
N GLN A 108 -21.93 43.82 -1.14
CA GLN A 108 -22.34 43.76 -2.55
C GLN A 108 -21.17 43.91 -3.51
N ARG A 109 -20.23 44.82 -3.21
CA ARG A 109 -19.02 44.99 -4.02
C ARG A 109 -18.19 43.71 -4.05
N ILE A 110 -17.94 43.08 -2.89
CA ILE A 110 -17.16 41.83 -2.81
C ILE A 110 -17.86 40.72 -3.60
N PHE A 111 -19.17 40.57 -3.39
CA PHE A 111 -19.98 39.54 -4.03
C PHE A 111 -19.94 39.66 -5.56
N LYS A 112 -20.28 40.84 -6.09
CA LYS A 112 -20.36 41.09 -7.53
C LYS A 112 -19.01 41.15 -8.24
N THR A 113 -17.94 41.49 -7.52
CA THR A 113 -16.61 41.63 -8.14
C THR A 113 -15.86 40.29 -8.18
N TYR A 114 -15.89 39.54 -7.08
CA TYR A 114 -14.99 38.39 -6.88
C TYR A 114 -15.68 37.03 -6.84
N LEU A 115 -16.98 36.97 -6.53
CA LEU A 115 -17.68 35.70 -6.30
C LEU A 115 -18.62 35.31 -7.45
N ILE A 116 -19.26 36.30 -8.08
CA ILE A 116 -20.20 36.06 -9.17
C ILE A 116 -19.93 36.88 -10.44
N ASN A 117 -20.43 36.39 -11.57
CA ASN A 117 -20.62 37.13 -12.82
C ASN A 117 -22.06 37.65 -12.84
N GLU A 118 -22.27 38.95 -12.60
CA GLU A 118 -23.59 39.56 -12.40
C GLU A 118 -24.56 39.34 -13.57
N PHE A 119 -24.05 39.37 -14.80
CA PHE A 119 -24.85 39.27 -16.03
C PHE A 119 -24.95 37.84 -16.58
N ALA A 120 -24.37 36.86 -15.90
CA ALA A 120 -24.43 35.46 -16.32
C ALA A 120 -25.70 34.77 -15.81
N ASP A 121 -26.14 33.75 -16.55
CA ASP A 121 -27.24 32.87 -16.13
C ASP A 121 -26.93 32.21 -14.78
N ASP A 122 -27.96 31.88 -14.00
CA ASP A 122 -27.80 31.33 -12.65
C ASP A 122 -26.96 30.03 -12.62
N THR A 123 -26.94 29.26 -13.72
CA THR A 123 -26.10 28.06 -13.88
C THR A 123 -24.61 28.35 -14.04
N GLU A 124 -24.23 29.55 -14.49
CA GLU A 124 -22.85 29.98 -14.76
C GLU A 124 -22.43 31.20 -13.93
N LYS A 125 -23.27 31.58 -12.96
CA LYS A 125 -23.13 32.79 -12.16
C LYS A 125 -21.89 32.79 -11.27
N LEU A 126 -21.41 31.64 -10.83
CA LEU A 126 -20.21 31.55 -9.98
C LEU A 126 -18.93 31.80 -10.78
N LYS A 127 -18.06 32.67 -10.26
CA LYS A 127 -16.74 32.91 -10.87
C LYS A 127 -15.82 31.70 -10.75
N LEU A 128 -15.85 30.98 -9.62
CA LEU A 128 -15.13 29.73 -9.46
C LEU A 128 -16.10 28.57 -9.71
N LYS A 129 -15.86 27.79 -10.76
CA LYS A 129 -16.58 26.53 -11.01
C LYS A 129 -15.76 25.38 -10.37
N PRO A 130 -16.16 24.87 -9.19
CA PRO A 130 -15.41 23.81 -8.50
C PRO A 130 -15.67 22.44 -9.16
N THR A 131 -14.92 21.42 -8.73
CA THR A 131 -15.24 20.02 -9.05
C THR A 131 -16.59 19.61 -8.46
N ASP A 132 -17.23 18.59 -9.03
CA ASP A 132 -18.55 18.09 -8.60
C ASP A 132 -18.60 17.79 -7.08
N ASN A 133 -17.54 17.19 -6.53
CA ASN A 133 -17.41 16.88 -5.11
C ASN A 133 -17.42 18.11 -4.19
N ASN A 134 -16.92 19.25 -4.67
CA ASN A 134 -16.85 20.50 -3.89
C ASN A 134 -18.03 21.43 -4.16
N LYS A 135 -18.83 21.16 -5.20
CA LYS A 135 -19.95 22.00 -5.63
C LYS A 135 -20.99 22.20 -4.51
N VAL A 136 -21.39 21.11 -3.84
CA VAL A 136 -22.37 21.16 -2.74
C VAL A 136 -21.80 21.92 -1.53
N ALA A 137 -20.55 21.65 -1.17
CA ALA A 137 -19.89 22.32 -0.05
C ALA A 137 -19.73 23.83 -0.30
N LEU A 138 -19.35 24.23 -1.52
CA LEU A 138 -19.21 25.63 -1.90
C LEU A 138 -20.58 26.33 -1.93
N ALA A 139 -21.62 25.70 -2.48
CA ALA A 139 -22.98 26.25 -2.47
C ALA A 139 -23.48 26.50 -1.04
N GLN A 140 -23.28 25.54 -0.13
CA GLN A 140 -23.61 25.68 1.29
C GLN A 140 -22.84 26.83 1.99
N ILE A 141 -21.59 27.06 1.60
CA ILE A 141 -20.76 28.16 2.12
C ILE A 141 -21.19 29.50 1.54
N MET A 142 -21.66 29.55 0.30
CA MET A 142 -22.22 30.75 -0.32
C MET A 142 -23.53 31.13 0.38
N ASP A 143 -24.49 30.20 0.46
CA ASP A 143 -25.79 30.44 1.10
C ASP A 143 -26.06 29.42 2.24
N PRO A 144 -26.12 29.86 3.51
CA PRO A 144 -26.41 28.96 4.62
C PRO A 144 -27.83 28.38 4.56
N LYS A 145 -28.74 28.96 3.77
CA LYS A 145 -30.12 28.47 3.57
C LYS A 145 -30.23 27.40 2.49
N GLU A 146 -29.13 27.02 1.82
CA GLU A 146 -29.16 25.98 0.80
C GLU A 146 -29.81 24.69 1.29
N ALA A 147 -30.71 24.12 0.47
CA ALA A 147 -31.49 22.95 0.85
C ALA A 147 -30.62 21.69 0.90
N VAL A 148 -29.65 21.57 -0.02
CA VAL A 148 -28.72 20.45 -0.08
C VAL A 148 -27.45 20.81 0.70
N LYS A 149 -27.12 20.01 1.72
CA LYS A 149 -25.91 20.18 2.53
C LYS A 149 -24.89 19.10 2.20
N ALA A 150 -23.61 19.47 2.28
CA ALA A 150 -22.53 18.50 2.13
C ALA A 150 -22.58 17.49 3.28
N THR A 151 -22.50 16.20 2.95
CA THR A 151 -22.51 15.11 3.91
C THR A 151 -21.08 14.73 4.31
N GLY A 152 -20.83 14.56 5.61
CA GLY A 152 -19.53 14.14 6.12
C GLY A 152 -18.51 15.28 6.27
N PHE A 153 -17.23 14.91 6.43
CA PHE A 153 -16.15 15.87 6.60
C PHE A 153 -15.76 16.53 5.27
N SER A 154 -15.70 17.86 5.25
CA SER A 154 -15.25 18.65 4.11
C SER A 154 -14.19 19.65 4.56
N ARG A 155 -12.96 19.52 4.01
CA ARG A 155 -11.86 20.47 4.22
C ARG A 155 -12.25 21.89 3.80
N LEU A 156 -13.06 22.01 2.76
CA LEU A 156 -13.56 23.28 2.25
C LEU A 156 -14.41 24.01 3.30
N ILE A 157 -15.34 23.28 3.94
CA ILE A 157 -16.18 23.81 5.04
C ILE A 157 -15.34 24.13 6.28
N GLU A 158 -14.40 23.24 6.63
CA GLU A 158 -13.51 23.46 7.77
C GLU A 158 -12.68 24.73 7.62
N ASN A 159 -12.00 24.90 6.48
CA ASN A 159 -11.14 26.05 6.25
C ASN A 159 -11.95 27.34 6.09
N PHE A 160 -13.16 27.28 5.52
CA PHE A 160 -14.07 28.42 5.53
C PHE A 160 -14.43 28.86 6.97
N ARG A 161 -14.79 27.91 7.84
CA ARG A 161 -15.08 28.22 9.27
C ARG A 161 -13.86 28.82 9.97
N PHE A 162 -12.66 28.35 9.63
CA PHE A 162 -11.41 28.94 10.13
C PHE A 162 -11.28 30.42 9.75
N PHE A 163 -11.49 30.78 8.48
CA PHE A 163 -11.44 32.20 8.06
C PHE A 163 -12.59 33.02 8.66
N GLN A 164 -13.80 32.45 8.71
CA GLN A 164 -14.97 33.10 9.31
C GLN A 164 -14.73 33.45 10.78
N ALA A 165 -14.03 32.61 11.54
CA ALA A 165 -13.72 32.87 12.94
C ALA A 165 -12.59 33.90 13.14
N ARG A 166 -11.69 34.07 12.16
CA ARG A 166 -10.53 34.98 12.28
C ARG A 166 -10.74 36.36 11.68
N ILE A 167 -11.69 36.52 10.77
CA ILE A 167 -12.06 37.82 10.22
C ILE A 167 -13.04 38.48 11.18
N THR A 168 -12.66 39.64 11.68
CA THR A 168 -13.35 40.44 12.70
C THR A 168 -13.44 41.88 12.23
N ASP A 169 -14.28 42.70 12.86
CA ASP A 169 -14.39 44.12 12.48
C ASP A 169 -13.06 44.87 12.61
N ALA A 170 -12.22 44.49 13.58
CA ALA A 170 -10.93 45.11 13.83
C ALA A 170 -9.90 44.87 12.70
N ASN A 171 -9.97 43.72 12.03
CA ASN A 171 -9.01 43.35 10.97
C ASN A 171 -9.63 43.30 9.57
N PHE A 172 -10.93 43.55 9.42
CA PHE A 172 -11.64 43.47 8.14
C PHE A 172 -10.95 44.26 7.01
N ASP A 173 -10.69 45.55 7.24
CA ASP A 173 -10.06 46.40 6.23
C ASP A 173 -8.59 46.03 5.98
N VAL A 174 -7.89 45.54 7.01
CA VAL A 174 -6.52 45.03 6.90
C VAL A 174 -6.48 43.81 6.00
N VAL A 175 -7.39 42.84 6.20
CA VAL A 175 -7.50 41.64 5.37
C VAL A 175 -7.86 41.99 3.93
N LEU A 176 -8.83 42.89 3.71
CA LEU A 176 -9.23 43.31 2.38
C LEU A 176 -8.08 44.00 1.61
N ARG A 177 -7.31 44.87 2.29
CA ARG A 177 -6.09 45.47 1.73
C ARG A 177 -5.01 44.42 1.50
N GLY A 178 -4.84 43.48 2.43
CA GLY A 178 -3.83 42.44 2.33
C GLY A 178 -4.04 41.53 1.11
N VAL A 179 -5.29 41.08 0.90
CA VAL A 179 -5.65 40.25 -0.26
C VAL A 179 -5.41 41.00 -1.58
N SER A 180 -5.70 42.30 -1.64
CA SER A 180 -5.47 43.09 -2.86
C SER A 180 -3.99 43.26 -3.19
N LYS A 181 -3.09 43.16 -2.21
CA LYS A 181 -1.63 43.21 -2.39
C LYS A 181 -1.01 41.85 -2.74
N LEU A 182 -1.79 40.76 -2.78
CA LEU A 182 -1.24 39.47 -3.20
C LEU A 182 -0.99 39.46 -4.70
N ILE A 183 0.15 38.88 -5.08
CA ILE A 183 0.65 38.80 -6.46
C ILE A 183 0.95 37.35 -6.80
N PHE A 184 0.61 36.92 -8.00
CA PHE A 184 1.08 35.67 -8.58
C PHE A 184 1.57 35.85 -10.01
N VAL A 185 2.31 34.86 -10.50
CA VAL A 185 2.63 34.75 -11.93
C VAL A 185 1.49 34.00 -12.61
N ASP A 186 0.78 34.67 -13.51
CA ASP A 186 -0.30 34.08 -14.30
C ASP A 186 0.28 33.56 -15.61
N ILE A 187 0.08 32.27 -15.88
CA ILE A 187 0.64 31.57 -17.04
C ILE A 187 -0.52 31.10 -17.92
N ALA A 188 -0.71 31.80 -19.04
CA ALA A 188 -1.68 31.43 -20.05
C ALA A 188 -1.06 30.46 -21.06
N LEU A 189 -1.68 29.28 -21.16
CA LEU A 189 -1.30 28.22 -22.10
C LEU A 189 -2.22 28.24 -23.32
N ASP A 190 -1.61 28.10 -24.50
CA ASP A 190 -2.28 27.94 -25.78
C ASP A 190 -2.27 26.44 -26.15
N ARG A 191 -3.44 25.77 -26.19
CA ARG A 191 -3.50 24.30 -26.48
C ARG A 191 -2.89 23.92 -27.83
N GLN A 192 -2.79 24.85 -28.78
CA GLN A 192 -2.23 24.57 -30.11
C GLN A 192 -0.70 24.63 -30.12
N LYS A 193 -0.08 25.36 -29.18
CA LYS A 193 1.38 25.60 -29.15
C LYS A 193 2.06 25.01 -27.95
N ASP A 194 1.39 25.03 -26.81
CA ASP A 194 1.87 24.54 -25.53
C ASP A 194 1.30 23.15 -25.27
N ASN A 195 2.08 22.28 -24.64
CA ASN A 195 1.60 20.97 -24.17
C ASN A 195 1.25 21.11 -22.67
N PRO A 196 -0.04 21.24 -22.29
CA PRO A 196 -0.43 21.51 -20.91
C PRO A 196 0.03 20.42 -19.94
N GLN A 197 0.08 19.17 -20.42
CA GLN A 197 0.50 18.02 -19.63
C GLN A 197 1.99 18.08 -19.28
N ARG A 198 2.87 18.37 -20.24
CA ARG A 198 4.32 18.51 -19.97
C ARG A 198 4.60 19.66 -19.01
N ILE A 199 3.86 20.76 -19.15
CA ILE A 199 4.01 21.93 -18.28
C ILE A 199 3.53 21.59 -16.87
N PHE A 200 2.41 20.87 -16.74
CA PHE A 200 1.91 20.39 -15.46
C PHE A 200 2.91 19.45 -14.76
N GLU A 201 3.50 18.49 -15.48
CA GLU A 201 4.54 17.60 -14.94
C GLU A 201 5.76 18.40 -14.44
N SER A 202 6.23 19.38 -15.22
CA SER A 202 7.37 20.21 -14.85
C SER A 202 7.10 21.05 -13.60
N LEU A 203 5.90 21.62 -13.45
CA LEU A 203 5.54 22.48 -12.33
C LEU A 203 5.35 21.71 -11.03
N ASN A 204 4.77 20.51 -11.10
CA ASN A 204 4.50 19.69 -9.90
C ASN A 204 5.75 19.04 -9.28
N SER A 205 6.91 19.12 -9.95
CA SER A 205 8.20 18.64 -9.42
C SER A 205 8.70 19.40 -8.17
N THR A 206 8.11 20.57 -7.86
CA THR A 206 8.60 21.49 -6.80
C THR A 206 7.58 21.79 -5.69
N GLY A 207 6.38 21.20 -5.75
CA GLY A 207 5.26 21.50 -4.85
C GLY A 207 4.83 20.34 -3.93
N LEU A 208 3.62 20.44 -3.35
CA LEU A 208 3.00 19.31 -2.63
C LEU A 208 2.78 18.16 -3.61
N GLU A 209 3.53 17.06 -3.44
CA GLU A 209 3.54 15.92 -4.35
C GLU A 209 2.12 15.42 -4.64
N LEU A 210 1.85 15.23 -5.94
CA LEU A 210 0.65 14.56 -6.40
C LEU A 210 0.81 13.06 -6.18
N SER A 211 -0.29 12.38 -5.86
CA SER A 211 -0.26 10.92 -5.85
C SER A 211 -0.02 10.39 -7.27
N GLN A 212 0.51 9.18 -7.37
CA GLN A 212 0.67 8.53 -8.68
C GLN A 212 -0.67 8.38 -9.40
N ALA A 213 -1.74 8.09 -8.65
CA ALA A 213 -3.11 8.08 -9.16
C ALA A 213 -3.53 9.43 -9.75
N ASP A 214 -3.22 10.56 -9.09
CA ASP A 214 -3.53 11.89 -9.63
C ASP A 214 -2.77 12.14 -10.95
N LEU A 215 -1.48 11.78 -11.02
CA LEU A 215 -0.69 11.91 -12.24
C LEU A 215 -1.29 11.08 -13.40
N ILE A 216 -1.71 9.85 -13.12
CA ILE A 216 -2.35 8.98 -14.11
C ILE A 216 -3.71 9.53 -14.56
N ARG A 217 -4.55 10.01 -13.62
CA ARG A 217 -5.82 10.68 -13.96
C ARG A 217 -5.60 11.86 -14.90
N ASN A 218 -4.64 12.72 -14.57
CA ASN A 218 -4.27 13.86 -15.38
C ASN A 218 -3.78 13.43 -16.77
N TYR A 219 -2.95 12.39 -16.83
CA TYR A 219 -2.45 11.84 -18.08
C TYR A 219 -3.57 11.34 -19.00
N ILE A 220 -4.56 10.65 -18.44
CA ILE A 220 -5.72 10.14 -19.20
C ILE A 220 -6.60 11.29 -19.70
N LEU A 221 -6.84 12.31 -18.88
CA LEU A 221 -7.92 13.28 -19.14
C LEU A 221 -7.45 14.59 -19.79
N MET A 222 -6.23 15.07 -19.55
CA MET A 222 -5.82 16.42 -20.01
C MET A 222 -5.81 16.58 -21.54
N GLY A 223 -5.61 15.49 -22.29
CA GLY A 223 -5.61 15.50 -23.75
C GLY A 223 -7.00 15.50 -24.40
N LEU A 224 -8.07 15.32 -23.63
CA LEU A 224 -9.44 15.17 -24.15
C LEU A 224 -10.20 16.51 -24.23
N PRO A 225 -11.16 16.65 -25.14
CA PRO A 225 -12.17 17.72 -25.09
C PRO A 225 -13.01 17.64 -23.81
N ARG A 226 -13.51 18.77 -23.30
CA ARG A 226 -14.22 18.85 -22.01
C ARG A 226 -15.37 17.83 -21.86
N LYS A 227 -16.21 17.67 -22.88
CA LYS A 227 -17.33 16.71 -22.86
C LYS A 227 -16.83 15.27 -22.71
N GLU A 228 -15.74 14.93 -23.39
CA GLU A 228 -15.12 13.60 -23.31
C GLU A 228 -14.40 13.39 -21.97
N GLN A 229 -13.77 14.44 -21.40
CA GLN A 229 -13.19 14.39 -20.06
C GLN A 229 -14.23 13.97 -19.02
N GLU A 230 -15.39 14.62 -19.02
CA GLU A 230 -16.48 14.31 -18.09
C GLU A 230 -17.02 12.88 -18.29
N GLN A 231 -17.16 12.44 -19.55
CA GLN A 231 -17.59 11.08 -19.89
C GLN A 231 -16.59 10.02 -19.42
N VAL A 232 -15.30 10.17 -19.75
CA VAL A 232 -14.23 9.23 -19.37
C VAL A 232 -14.05 9.21 -17.85
N PHE A 233 -14.09 10.37 -17.20
CA PHE A 233 -14.00 10.47 -15.74
C PHE A 233 -15.14 9.70 -15.05
N ARG A 234 -16.40 9.96 -15.43
CA ARG A 234 -17.57 9.31 -14.83
C ARG A 234 -17.67 7.82 -15.16
N LYS A 235 -17.30 7.43 -16.38
CA LYS A 235 -17.36 6.03 -16.82
C LYS A 235 -16.30 5.16 -16.15
N PHE A 236 -15.08 5.67 -16.02
CA PHE A 236 -13.92 4.86 -15.61
C PHE A 236 -13.33 5.30 -14.28
N TRP A 237 -12.91 6.56 -14.18
CA TRP A 237 -12.09 7.00 -13.05
C TRP A 237 -12.87 7.07 -11.73
N GLU A 238 -14.08 7.63 -11.74
CA GLU A 238 -14.93 7.76 -10.56
C GLU A 238 -15.25 6.39 -9.92
N PRO A 239 -15.67 5.36 -10.69
CA PRO A 239 -15.79 4.00 -10.16
C PRO A 239 -14.50 3.44 -9.57
N ILE A 240 -13.36 3.62 -10.24
CA ILE A 240 -12.06 3.13 -9.76
C ILE A 240 -11.69 3.81 -8.43
N GLU A 241 -11.86 5.13 -8.33
CA GLU A 241 -11.56 5.90 -7.12
C GLU A 241 -12.48 5.52 -5.94
N ALA A 242 -13.77 5.27 -6.22
CA ALA A 242 -14.72 4.83 -5.20
C ALA A 242 -14.43 3.40 -4.70
N ASN A 243 -14.05 2.50 -5.61
CA ASN A 243 -13.80 1.09 -5.32
C ASN A 243 -12.45 0.85 -4.64
N ALA A 244 -11.40 1.55 -5.07
CA ALA A 244 -10.05 1.45 -4.50
C ALA A 244 -9.90 2.36 -3.27
N ARG A 245 -10.87 2.35 -2.36
CA ARG A 245 -10.86 3.09 -1.09
C ARG A 245 -11.00 2.13 0.08
N ASN A 246 -10.10 2.25 1.05
CA ASN A 246 -10.25 1.55 2.32
C ASN A 246 -11.26 2.31 3.18
N ARG A 247 -12.39 1.69 3.51
CA ARG A 247 -13.51 2.33 4.21
C ARG A 247 -13.27 2.51 5.71
N GLU A 248 -12.43 1.68 6.32
CA GLU A 248 -12.14 1.71 7.76
C GLU A 248 -11.29 2.93 8.11
N VAL A 249 -10.20 3.15 7.37
CA VAL A 249 -9.29 4.29 7.57
C VAL A 249 -9.58 5.47 6.64
N ASN A 250 -10.59 5.34 5.79
CA ASN A 250 -11.01 6.35 4.81
C ASN A 250 -9.89 6.82 3.86
N GLU A 251 -9.04 5.89 3.44
CA GLU A 251 -7.81 6.14 2.66
C GLU A 251 -7.96 5.68 1.19
N SER A 252 -7.45 6.48 0.25
CA SER A 252 -7.39 6.09 -1.17
C SER A 252 -6.23 5.13 -1.43
N ARG A 253 -6.52 4.05 -2.15
CA ARG A 253 -5.59 2.98 -2.55
C ARG A 253 -5.48 2.84 -4.06
N VAL A 254 -5.89 3.86 -4.83
CA VAL A 254 -5.85 3.86 -6.30
C VAL A 254 -4.42 3.67 -6.82
N SER A 255 -3.42 4.32 -6.20
CA SER A 255 -2.01 4.17 -6.61
C SER A 255 -1.51 2.73 -6.42
N ASP A 256 -1.89 2.08 -5.30
CA ASP A 256 -1.55 0.68 -5.03
C ASP A 256 -2.28 -0.24 -6.01
N PHE A 257 -3.57 0.02 -6.27
CA PHE A 257 -4.37 -0.76 -7.21
C PHE A 257 -3.79 -0.74 -8.63
N ILE A 258 -3.46 0.44 -9.15
CA ILE A 258 -2.88 0.56 -10.50
C ILE A 258 -1.51 -0.13 -10.54
N ARG A 259 -0.71 -0.02 -9.47
CA ARG A 259 0.55 -0.76 -9.36
C ARG A 259 0.34 -2.28 -9.43
N ASP A 260 -0.66 -2.81 -8.73
CA ASP A 260 -0.98 -4.23 -8.76
C ASP A 260 -1.51 -4.68 -10.13
N PHE A 261 -2.30 -3.83 -10.80
CA PHE A 261 -2.74 -4.06 -12.18
C PHE A 261 -1.57 -4.10 -13.16
N LEU A 262 -0.64 -3.13 -13.09
CA LEU A 262 0.57 -3.14 -13.93
C LEU A 262 1.43 -4.37 -13.64
N THR A 263 1.51 -4.78 -12.36
CA THR A 263 2.21 -6.00 -11.93
C THR A 263 1.63 -7.25 -12.59
N LEU A 264 0.30 -7.37 -12.59
CA LEU A 264 -0.40 -8.47 -13.26
C LEU A 264 -0.12 -8.49 -14.77
N LYS A 265 -0.11 -7.31 -15.41
CA LYS A 265 -0.03 -7.17 -16.87
C LYS A 265 1.36 -7.25 -17.46
N GLN A 266 2.36 -6.67 -16.79
CA GLN A 266 3.72 -6.54 -17.33
C GLN A 266 4.70 -7.52 -16.72
N LYS A 267 4.31 -8.20 -15.62
CA LYS A 267 5.24 -9.03 -14.82
C LYS A 267 6.47 -8.25 -14.36
N ASP A 268 6.28 -6.95 -14.19
CA ASP A 268 7.23 -6.01 -13.59
C ASP A 268 6.52 -5.36 -12.42
N ILE A 269 7.22 -5.10 -11.32
CA ILE A 269 6.65 -4.54 -10.10
C ILE A 269 7.13 -3.10 -9.97
N PRO A 270 6.34 -2.10 -10.41
CA PRO A 270 6.77 -0.72 -10.36
C PRO A 270 7.11 -0.31 -8.92
N ASN A 271 8.21 0.43 -8.77
CA ASN A 271 8.47 1.16 -7.54
C ASN A 271 7.31 2.12 -7.26
N LYS A 272 6.95 2.34 -5.99
CA LYS A 272 5.78 3.14 -5.63
C LYS A 272 5.80 4.56 -6.21
N GLY A 273 6.97 5.18 -6.37
CA GLY A 273 7.12 6.50 -7.00
C GLY A 273 7.19 6.49 -8.54
N ALA A 274 7.30 5.31 -9.16
CA ALA A 274 7.48 5.14 -10.60
C ALA A 274 6.24 4.56 -11.31
N VAL A 275 5.13 4.35 -10.60
CA VAL A 275 3.89 3.78 -11.13
C VAL A 275 3.39 4.59 -12.33
N TYR A 276 3.41 5.92 -12.23
CA TYR A 276 3.04 6.82 -13.31
C TYR A 276 3.94 6.66 -14.54
N ALA A 277 5.26 6.64 -14.34
CA ALA A 277 6.23 6.49 -15.42
C ALA A 277 6.03 5.17 -16.17
N LYS A 278 5.85 4.06 -15.44
CA LYS A 278 5.57 2.74 -16.00
C LYS A 278 4.21 2.65 -16.70
N PHE A 279 3.19 3.34 -16.18
CA PHE A 279 1.89 3.44 -16.83
C PHE A 279 2.01 4.15 -18.19
N LYS A 280 2.73 5.28 -18.23
CA LYS A 280 2.97 6.06 -19.45
C LYS A 280 3.86 5.35 -20.46
N GLU A 281 4.84 4.57 -20.01
CA GLU A 281 5.66 3.71 -20.87
C GLU A 281 4.80 2.67 -21.60
N ARG A 282 3.86 2.04 -20.87
CA ARG A 282 2.95 1.03 -21.45
C ARG A 282 1.88 1.63 -22.34
N TYR A 283 1.37 2.80 -21.98
CA TYR A 283 0.33 3.52 -22.71
C TYR A 283 0.85 4.91 -23.09
N PRO A 284 1.71 5.03 -24.12
CA PRO A 284 2.39 6.29 -24.46
C PRO A 284 1.50 7.29 -25.18
N VAL A 285 0.45 6.81 -25.84
CA VAL A 285 -0.51 7.61 -26.60
C VAL A 285 -1.80 7.77 -25.78
N PRO A 286 -2.11 8.98 -25.29
CA PRO A 286 -3.39 9.26 -24.66
C PRO A 286 -4.53 8.96 -25.64
N ASN A 287 -5.64 8.41 -25.14
CA ASN A 287 -6.86 8.10 -25.91
C ASN A 287 -6.69 7.05 -27.00
N SER A 288 -5.61 6.26 -26.97
CA SER A 288 -5.50 5.07 -27.82
C SER A 288 -6.57 4.03 -27.47
N ALA A 289 -6.95 3.19 -28.43
CA ALA A 289 -7.87 2.08 -28.20
C ALA A 289 -7.34 1.15 -27.09
N ASP A 290 -6.04 0.87 -27.09
CA ASP A 290 -5.36 0.07 -26.05
C ASP A 290 -5.50 0.69 -24.64
N LEU A 291 -5.39 2.02 -24.50
CA LEU A 291 -5.65 2.68 -23.22
C LEU A 291 -7.12 2.55 -22.81
N MET A 292 -8.07 2.71 -23.74
CA MET A 292 -9.49 2.59 -23.42
C MET A 292 -9.88 1.17 -22.99
N ASP A 293 -9.32 0.15 -23.65
CA ASP A 293 -9.50 -1.26 -23.26
C ASP A 293 -8.90 -1.52 -21.87
N ALA A 294 -7.70 -0.99 -21.61
CA ALA A 294 -7.08 -1.08 -20.29
C ALA A 294 -7.88 -0.37 -19.19
N LEU A 295 -8.56 0.74 -19.49
CA LEU A 295 -9.43 1.43 -18.54
C LEU A 295 -10.72 0.66 -18.23
N GLU A 296 -11.29 -0.03 -19.23
CA GLU A 296 -12.43 -0.92 -19.03
C GLU A 296 -12.02 -2.08 -18.10
N GLU A 297 -10.86 -2.69 -18.35
CA GLU A 297 -10.35 -3.77 -17.51
C GLU A 297 -9.96 -3.29 -16.09
N LEU A 298 -9.35 -2.11 -15.95
CA LEU A 298 -9.10 -1.47 -14.65
C LEU A 298 -10.42 -1.25 -13.88
N ARG A 299 -11.48 -0.82 -14.57
CA ARG A 299 -12.80 -0.66 -13.95
C ARG A 299 -13.34 -1.99 -13.45
N GLU A 300 -13.26 -3.05 -14.25
CA GLU A 300 -13.69 -4.39 -13.84
C GLU A 300 -12.91 -4.90 -12.62
N PHE A 301 -11.57 -4.83 -12.66
CA PHE A 301 -10.74 -5.23 -11.53
C PHE A 301 -10.95 -4.35 -10.30
N SER A 302 -11.33 -3.09 -10.46
CA SER A 302 -11.62 -2.23 -9.30
C SER A 302 -12.77 -2.80 -8.44
N HIS A 303 -13.79 -3.40 -9.06
CA HIS A 303 -14.90 -4.03 -8.32
C HIS A 303 -14.45 -5.25 -7.50
N VAL A 304 -13.49 -6.01 -8.03
CA VAL A 304 -12.86 -7.13 -7.32
C VAL A 304 -11.98 -6.60 -6.19
N TYR A 305 -11.14 -5.61 -6.49
CA TYR A 305 -10.22 -4.98 -5.56
C TYR A 305 -10.94 -4.35 -4.36
N ALA A 306 -12.13 -3.76 -4.58
CA ALA A 306 -12.97 -3.23 -3.51
C ALA A 306 -13.30 -4.28 -2.44
N ARG A 307 -13.57 -5.52 -2.83
CA ARG A 307 -13.89 -6.64 -1.93
C ARG A 307 -12.65 -7.24 -1.27
N LEU A 308 -11.52 -7.27 -1.99
CA LEU A 308 -10.22 -7.63 -1.40
C LEU A 308 -9.81 -6.64 -0.29
N LEU A 309 -10.03 -5.34 -0.50
CA LEU A 309 -9.77 -4.30 0.51
C LEU A 309 -10.79 -4.28 1.64
N ASN A 310 -12.08 -4.45 1.30
CA ASN A 310 -13.20 -4.34 2.23
C ASN A 310 -14.01 -5.65 2.20
N PRO A 311 -13.57 -6.70 2.94
CA PRO A 311 -14.24 -8.00 2.96
C PRO A 311 -15.73 -7.94 3.33
N ASP A 312 -16.18 -6.94 4.08
CA ASP A 312 -17.59 -6.71 4.42
C ASP A 312 -18.51 -6.55 3.21
N LEU A 313 -17.95 -6.19 2.05
CA LEU A 313 -18.68 -6.12 0.77
C LEU A 313 -18.94 -7.48 0.13
N GLU A 314 -18.26 -8.54 0.58
CA GLU A 314 -18.49 -9.90 0.12
C GLU A 314 -19.80 -10.44 0.68
N SER A 315 -20.68 -10.95 -0.19
CA SER A 315 -21.96 -11.53 0.20
C SER A 315 -21.82 -12.92 0.83
N ASP A 316 -20.90 -13.75 0.35
CA ASP A 316 -20.72 -15.11 0.86
C ASP A 316 -20.00 -15.11 2.23
N PRO A 317 -20.60 -15.65 3.31
CA PRO A 317 -20.01 -15.61 4.64
C PRO A 317 -18.65 -16.29 4.78
N GLU A 318 -18.40 -17.37 4.04
CA GLU A 318 -17.10 -18.08 4.10
C GLU A 318 -16.04 -17.30 3.35
N ILE A 319 -16.32 -16.85 2.12
CA ILE A 319 -15.38 -16.05 1.36
C ILE A 319 -15.07 -14.74 2.10
N ARG A 320 -16.09 -14.08 2.66
CA ARG A 320 -15.92 -12.89 3.51
C ARG A 320 -14.94 -13.15 4.64
N ARG A 321 -15.06 -14.30 5.32
CA ARG A 321 -14.17 -14.69 6.41
C ARG A 321 -12.74 -14.92 5.93
N GLU A 322 -12.54 -15.68 4.85
CA GLU A 322 -11.20 -15.96 4.31
C GLU A 322 -10.51 -14.68 3.77
N LEU A 323 -11.26 -13.76 3.16
CA LEU A 323 -10.75 -12.43 2.79
C LEU A 323 -10.42 -11.58 4.03
N GLY A 324 -11.24 -11.66 5.07
CA GLY A 324 -10.97 -11.04 6.38
C GLY A 324 -9.65 -11.50 6.98
N TYR A 325 -9.30 -12.77 6.81
CA TYR A 325 -8.02 -13.33 7.22
C TYR A 325 -6.84 -12.84 6.38
N ILE A 326 -6.98 -12.82 5.06
CA ILE A 326 -5.96 -12.24 4.16
C ILE A 326 -5.68 -10.78 4.51
N ARG A 327 -6.73 -10.00 4.80
CA ARG A 327 -6.61 -8.60 5.26
C ARG A 327 -5.89 -8.52 6.60
N THR A 328 -6.26 -9.35 7.57
CA THR A 328 -5.65 -9.36 8.91
C THR A 328 -4.16 -9.71 8.86
N LEU A 329 -3.78 -10.61 7.95
CA LEU A 329 -2.40 -10.98 7.68
C LEU A 329 -1.62 -9.95 6.83
N GLU A 330 -2.28 -8.92 6.30
CA GLU A 330 -1.69 -7.88 5.44
C GLU A 330 -1.02 -8.46 4.17
N VAL A 331 -1.60 -9.53 3.58
CA VAL A 331 -1.06 -10.19 2.37
C VAL A 331 -1.44 -9.43 1.09
N ASN A 332 -1.29 -8.11 1.08
CA ASN A 332 -1.65 -7.27 -0.07
C ASN A 332 -0.79 -7.61 -1.31
N VAL A 333 0.42 -8.15 -1.10
CA VAL A 333 1.31 -8.63 -2.15
C VAL A 333 0.73 -9.76 -3.00
N ALA A 334 -0.31 -10.44 -2.51
CA ALA A 334 -1.03 -11.46 -3.24
C ALA A 334 -2.14 -10.88 -4.15
N PHE A 335 -2.45 -9.59 -4.08
CA PHE A 335 -3.56 -9.00 -4.84
C PHE A 335 -3.40 -9.13 -6.36
N PRO A 336 -2.21 -8.97 -6.98
CA PRO A 336 -2.02 -9.26 -8.40
C PRO A 336 -2.46 -10.67 -8.80
N PHE A 337 -2.28 -11.66 -7.92
CA PHE A 337 -2.74 -13.03 -8.10
C PHE A 337 -4.23 -13.20 -7.78
N LEU A 338 -4.70 -12.64 -6.67
CA LEU A 338 -6.07 -12.83 -6.19
C LEU A 338 -7.10 -12.08 -7.04
N MET A 339 -6.75 -10.97 -7.68
CA MET A 339 -7.65 -10.24 -8.58
C MET A 339 -8.17 -11.11 -9.73
N PRO A 340 -7.32 -11.75 -10.56
CA PRO A 340 -7.81 -12.60 -11.64
C PRO A 340 -8.46 -13.90 -11.11
N VAL A 341 -7.99 -14.48 -10.01
CA VAL A 341 -8.65 -15.65 -9.39
C VAL A 341 -10.07 -15.33 -8.92
N TYR A 342 -10.24 -14.18 -8.26
CA TYR A 342 -11.56 -13.73 -7.82
C TYR A 342 -12.44 -13.42 -9.03
N ARG A 343 -11.89 -12.81 -10.10
CA ARG A 343 -12.63 -12.61 -11.36
C ARG A 343 -13.13 -13.95 -11.91
N ASP A 344 -12.30 -14.99 -11.92
CA ASP A 344 -12.69 -16.33 -12.38
C ASP A 344 -13.83 -16.91 -11.53
N PHE A 345 -13.83 -16.66 -10.22
CA PHE A 345 -14.96 -17.01 -9.34
C PHE A 345 -16.24 -16.25 -9.72
N THR A 346 -16.17 -14.94 -9.92
CA THR A 346 -17.35 -14.14 -10.33
C THR A 346 -17.89 -14.49 -11.70
N ALA A 347 -17.01 -14.95 -12.60
CA ALA A 347 -17.38 -15.42 -13.94
C ALA A 347 -17.93 -16.85 -13.94
N GLY A 348 -17.91 -17.55 -12.79
CA GLY A 348 -18.38 -18.93 -12.67
C GLY A 348 -17.43 -19.98 -13.23
N ILE A 349 -16.16 -19.63 -13.50
CA ILE A 349 -15.13 -20.57 -13.96
C ILE A 349 -14.74 -21.53 -12.84
N ILE A 350 -14.65 -21.03 -11.60
CA ILE A 350 -14.35 -21.82 -10.41
C ILE A 350 -15.52 -21.80 -9.43
N SER A 351 -15.69 -22.91 -8.71
CA SER A 351 -16.69 -22.99 -7.64
C SER A 351 -16.27 -22.18 -6.42
N ARG A 352 -17.24 -21.88 -5.57
CA ARG A 352 -17.05 -21.29 -4.24
C ARG A 352 -16.01 -22.04 -3.41
N ASP A 353 -16.06 -23.37 -3.42
CA ASP A 353 -15.19 -24.20 -2.57
C ASP A 353 -13.75 -24.20 -3.09
N VAL A 354 -13.56 -24.18 -4.41
CA VAL A 354 -12.24 -24.03 -5.04
C VAL A 354 -11.66 -22.65 -4.69
N PHE A 355 -12.47 -21.59 -4.82
CA PHE A 355 -12.00 -20.25 -4.48
C PHE A 355 -11.62 -20.14 -2.99
N ALA A 356 -12.46 -20.63 -2.08
CA ALA A 356 -12.15 -20.70 -0.65
C ALA A 356 -10.87 -21.49 -0.37
N ALA A 357 -10.65 -22.61 -1.08
CA ALA A 357 -9.43 -23.40 -0.96
C ALA A 357 -8.18 -22.63 -1.42
N VAL A 358 -8.26 -21.87 -2.52
CA VAL A 358 -7.15 -21.01 -2.97
C VAL A 358 -6.83 -19.93 -1.94
N LEU A 359 -7.84 -19.27 -1.35
CA LEU A 359 -7.62 -18.30 -0.28
C LEU A 359 -6.95 -18.94 0.94
N ARG A 360 -7.38 -20.14 1.33
CA ARG A 360 -6.75 -20.91 2.43
C ARG A 360 -5.31 -21.32 2.11
N LEU A 361 -5.01 -21.68 0.87
CA LEU A 361 -3.67 -22.03 0.41
C LEU A 361 -2.73 -20.82 0.49
N VAL A 362 -3.15 -19.65 0.01
CA VAL A 362 -2.39 -18.39 0.12
C VAL A 362 -2.08 -18.07 1.59
N GLN A 363 -3.08 -18.21 2.46
CA GLN A 363 -2.92 -18.03 3.90
C GLN A 363 -1.92 -19.04 4.49
N SER A 364 -2.05 -20.33 4.18
CA SER A 364 -1.14 -21.37 4.66
C SER A 364 0.29 -21.11 4.23
N TYR A 365 0.50 -20.80 2.96
CA TYR A 365 1.81 -20.52 2.39
C TYR A 365 2.50 -19.33 3.08
N VAL A 366 1.81 -18.19 3.19
CA VAL A 366 2.35 -16.98 3.82
C VAL A 366 2.60 -17.22 5.31
N TRP A 367 1.67 -17.89 5.98
CA TRP A 367 1.75 -18.13 7.43
C TRP A 367 2.91 -19.05 7.81
N ARG A 368 3.07 -20.15 7.08
CA ARG A 368 4.21 -21.06 7.28
C ARG A 368 5.54 -20.36 7.06
N ARG A 369 5.64 -19.51 6.03
CA ARG A 369 6.85 -18.70 5.76
C ARG A 369 7.11 -17.69 6.87
N PHE A 370 6.07 -17.08 7.43
CA PHE A 370 6.18 -16.19 8.59
C PHE A 370 6.73 -16.92 9.83
N ILE A 371 6.29 -18.15 10.10
CA ILE A 371 6.80 -18.96 11.22
C ILE A 371 8.30 -19.23 11.08
N LEU A 372 8.77 -19.53 9.86
CA LEU A 372 10.20 -19.71 9.59
C LEU A 372 11.00 -18.41 9.41
N SER A 373 10.35 -17.24 9.54
CA SER A 373 10.98 -15.93 9.33
C SER A 373 11.61 -15.78 7.93
N LEU A 374 11.00 -16.40 6.91
CA LEU A 374 11.50 -16.31 5.54
C LEU A 374 11.30 -14.90 4.94
N PRO A 375 12.20 -14.43 4.06
CA PRO A 375 12.12 -13.09 3.48
C PRO A 375 10.82 -12.83 2.72
N THR A 376 10.14 -11.72 3.03
CA THR A 376 8.84 -11.37 2.42
C THR A 376 8.96 -10.76 1.02
N ASN A 377 10.15 -10.25 0.64
CA ASN A 377 10.42 -9.70 -0.69
C ASN A 377 10.16 -10.70 -1.82
N ALA A 378 10.41 -12.00 -1.58
CA ALA A 378 10.13 -13.06 -2.54
C ALA A 378 8.63 -13.23 -2.84
N LEU A 379 7.72 -12.92 -1.90
CA LEU A 379 6.27 -13.08 -2.10
C LEU A 379 5.75 -12.30 -3.31
N ASN A 380 6.27 -11.10 -3.52
CA ASN A 380 5.89 -10.22 -4.62
C ASN A 380 6.09 -10.90 -5.98
N LYS A 381 7.29 -11.46 -6.23
CA LYS A 381 7.64 -12.14 -7.49
C LYS A 381 6.83 -13.43 -7.68
N ILE A 382 6.58 -14.15 -6.58
CA ILE A 382 5.83 -15.40 -6.60
C ILE A 382 4.39 -15.15 -7.01
N PHE A 383 3.68 -14.26 -6.32
CA PHE A 383 2.27 -13.98 -6.65
C PHE A 383 2.10 -13.29 -8.01
N MET A 384 3.06 -12.47 -8.46
CA MET A 384 3.03 -11.87 -9.79
C MET A 384 2.94 -12.89 -10.94
N SER A 385 3.63 -14.03 -10.80
CA SER A 385 3.70 -15.09 -11.83
C SER A 385 2.79 -16.29 -11.57
N LEU A 386 2.23 -16.41 -10.35
CA LEU A 386 1.49 -17.60 -9.94
C LEU A 386 0.23 -17.85 -10.79
N TYR A 387 -0.45 -16.80 -11.22
CA TYR A 387 -1.66 -16.93 -12.03
C TYR A 387 -1.37 -17.56 -13.41
N ASP A 388 -0.18 -17.35 -13.99
CA ASP A 388 0.17 -17.89 -15.31
C ASP A 388 0.36 -19.40 -15.30
N ARG A 389 0.52 -19.99 -14.11
CA ARG A 389 0.67 -21.44 -13.89
C ARG A 389 -0.65 -22.11 -13.52
N VAL A 390 -1.77 -21.39 -13.57
CA VAL A 390 -3.11 -21.93 -13.30
C VAL A 390 -3.59 -22.73 -14.51
N ASP A 391 -3.94 -23.98 -14.28
CA ASP A 391 -4.65 -24.82 -15.26
C ASP A 391 -6.15 -24.80 -14.91
N PRO A 392 -7.04 -24.28 -15.78
CA PRO A 392 -8.48 -24.27 -15.52
C PRO A 392 -9.09 -25.65 -15.22
N ALA A 393 -8.52 -26.74 -15.75
CA ALA A 393 -9.00 -28.10 -15.51
C ALA A 393 -8.61 -28.62 -14.11
N GLU A 394 -7.46 -28.20 -13.60
CA GLU A 394 -6.88 -28.62 -12.32
C GLU A 394 -6.59 -27.42 -11.40
N TYR A 395 -7.51 -26.46 -11.33
CA TYR A 395 -7.25 -25.10 -10.82
C TYR A 395 -6.47 -25.03 -9.49
N LEU A 396 -6.95 -25.72 -8.45
CA LEU A 396 -6.28 -25.74 -7.14
C LEU A 396 -4.95 -26.49 -7.21
N VAL A 397 -4.95 -27.68 -7.83
CA VAL A 397 -3.80 -28.59 -7.89
C VAL A 397 -2.64 -27.95 -8.66
N SER A 398 -2.91 -27.19 -9.73
CA SER A 398 -1.87 -26.48 -10.48
C SER A 398 -1.18 -25.40 -9.64
N ILE A 399 -1.95 -24.68 -8.81
CA ILE A 399 -1.40 -23.67 -7.89
C ILE A 399 -0.56 -24.35 -6.80
N GLU A 400 -1.09 -25.40 -6.18
CA GLU A 400 -0.39 -26.19 -5.17
C GLU A 400 0.94 -26.75 -5.70
N ARG A 401 0.91 -27.36 -6.90
CA ARG A 401 2.08 -27.88 -7.60
C ARG A 401 3.11 -26.78 -7.83
N SER A 402 2.68 -25.61 -8.32
CA SER A 402 3.58 -24.48 -8.55
C SER A 402 4.21 -23.93 -7.27
N LEU A 403 3.55 -23.99 -6.12
CA LEU A 403 4.13 -23.51 -4.86
C LEU A 403 5.07 -24.54 -4.25
N MET A 404 4.75 -25.83 -4.40
CA MET A 404 5.55 -26.94 -3.86
C MET A 404 6.84 -27.22 -4.65
N GLN A 405 6.87 -26.87 -5.94
CA GLN A 405 8.08 -26.99 -6.77
C GLN A 405 9.17 -25.95 -6.45
N ARG A 406 8.83 -24.88 -5.73
CA ARG A 406 9.78 -23.78 -5.47
C ARG A 406 10.84 -24.16 -4.44
N GLY A 407 12.08 -23.71 -4.67
CA GLY A 407 13.24 -23.95 -3.81
C GLY A 407 13.61 -22.79 -2.88
N GLY A 408 14.66 -22.97 -2.08
CA GLY A 408 15.34 -21.91 -1.33
C GLY A 408 14.43 -21.02 -0.46
N SER A 409 14.48 -19.69 -0.68
CA SER A 409 13.71 -18.69 0.07
C SER A 409 12.23 -18.61 -0.35
N GLN A 410 11.89 -19.18 -1.51
CA GLN A 410 10.57 -19.17 -2.14
C GLN A 410 9.73 -20.43 -1.85
N ARG A 411 10.36 -21.46 -1.31
CA ARG A 411 9.75 -22.77 -1.05
C ARG A 411 8.51 -22.72 -0.16
N PHE A 412 7.66 -23.74 -0.30
CA PHE A 412 6.61 -24.05 0.66
C PHE A 412 7.22 -24.77 1.88
N PRO A 413 7.10 -24.23 3.11
CA PRO A 413 7.68 -24.87 4.29
C PRO A 413 7.04 -26.22 4.65
N ARG A 414 7.89 -27.21 4.96
CA ARG A 414 7.51 -28.56 5.38
C ARG A 414 7.05 -28.58 6.84
N ASP A 415 6.27 -29.59 7.19
CA ASP A 415 5.65 -29.68 8.52
C ASP A 415 6.67 -29.78 9.66
N ALA A 416 7.72 -30.59 9.49
CA ALA A 416 8.69 -30.87 10.56
C ALA A 416 9.45 -29.60 11.02
N GLU A 417 9.92 -28.78 10.08
CA GLU A 417 10.63 -27.53 10.38
C GLU A 417 9.69 -26.45 10.95
N VAL A 418 8.45 -26.38 10.45
CA VAL A 418 7.46 -25.41 10.94
C VAL A 418 7.11 -25.74 12.38
N ILE A 419 6.91 -27.02 12.72
CA ILE A 419 6.67 -27.46 14.10
C ILE A 419 7.86 -27.10 14.99
N ALA A 420 9.09 -27.41 14.57
CA ALA A 420 10.29 -27.14 15.35
C ALA A 420 10.40 -25.64 15.70
N MET A 421 10.22 -24.77 14.70
CA MET A 421 10.28 -23.32 14.91
C MET A 421 9.08 -22.79 15.70
N LEU A 422 7.87 -23.31 15.46
CA LEU A 422 6.66 -22.83 16.13
C LEU A 422 6.72 -23.01 17.65
N ARG A 423 7.36 -24.08 18.13
CA ARG A 423 7.53 -24.36 19.57
C ARG A 423 8.35 -23.30 20.30
N GLU A 424 9.30 -22.68 19.61
CA GLU A 424 10.27 -21.75 20.21
C GLU A 424 10.03 -20.28 19.82
N LYS A 425 9.22 -20.03 18.78
CA LYS A 425 8.98 -18.67 18.28
C LYS A 425 8.25 -17.81 19.30
N ASP A 426 8.77 -16.60 19.52
CA ASP A 426 8.06 -15.55 20.24
C ASP A 426 6.86 -15.08 19.38
N ILE A 427 5.67 -15.56 19.73
CA ILE A 427 4.42 -15.14 19.10
C ILE A 427 3.86 -13.89 19.79
N TYR A 428 4.10 -13.71 21.10
CA TYR A 428 3.54 -12.59 21.85
C TYR A 428 4.06 -11.23 21.37
N SER A 429 5.33 -11.13 21.00
CA SER A 429 5.95 -9.88 20.56
C SER A 429 5.62 -9.51 19.10
N THR A 430 4.89 -10.36 18.39
CA THR A 430 4.44 -10.08 17.03
C THR A 430 3.35 -9.00 16.98
N LYS A 431 3.13 -8.42 15.79
CA LYS A 431 2.06 -7.43 15.56
C LYS A 431 0.74 -7.96 16.12
N SER A 432 -0.02 -7.10 16.79
CA SER A 432 -1.29 -7.47 17.44
C SER A 432 -2.22 -8.27 16.51
N ARG A 433 -2.43 -7.78 15.27
CA ARG A 433 -3.24 -8.44 14.24
C ARG A 433 -2.79 -9.86 13.91
N THR A 434 -1.48 -10.05 13.75
CA THR A 434 -0.84 -11.36 13.48
C THR A 434 -1.10 -12.35 14.61
N ARG A 435 -1.02 -11.85 15.85
CA ARG A 435 -1.30 -12.62 17.06
C ARG A 435 -2.78 -13.02 17.15
N THR A 436 -3.67 -12.06 16.93
CA THR A 436 -5.12 -12.29 16.92
C THR A 436 -5.51 -13.31 15.86
N TYR A 437 -4.95 -13.20 14.65
CA TYR A 437 -5.17 -14.18 13.58
C TYR A 437 -4.79 -15.59 13.98
N PHE A 438 -3.61 -15.78 14.60
CA PHE A 438 -3.16 -17.09 15.06
C PHE A 438 -4.14 -17.72 16.05
N PHE A 439 -4.47 -16.99 17.12
CA PHE A 439 -5.34 -17.51 18.17
C PHE A 439 -6.78 -17.70 17.70
N ASP A 440 -7.31 -16.80 16.88
CA ASP A 440 -8.63 -16.95 16.26
C ASP A 440 -8.73 -18.25 15.47
N ARG A 441 -7.75 -18.50 14.60
CA ARG A 441 -7.74 -19.65 13.70
C ARG A 441 -7.56 -20.96 14.44
N VAL A 442 -6.70 -20.99 15.45
CA VAL A 442 -6.50 -22.17 16.28
C VAL A 442 -7.75 -22.44 17.13
N GLU A 443 -8.35 -21.41 17.74
CA GLU A 443 -9.55 -21.55 18.57
C GLU A 443 -10.75 -22.06 17.75
N ASN A 444 -11.01 -21.43 16.60
CA ASN A 444 -12.20 -21.68 15.78
C ASN A 444 -12.08 -22.86 14.82
N HIS A 445 -10.93 -23.54 14.75
CA HIS A 445 -10.78 -24.71 13.88
C HIS A 445 -11.71 -25.86 14.29
N ASN A 446 -12.50 -26.37 13.33
CA ASN A 446 -13.48 -27.43 13.55
C ASN A 446 -14.47 -27.11 14.70
N ASN A 447 -14.77 -25.82 14.91
CA ASN A 447 -15.74 -25.35 15.88
C ASN A 447 -16.97 -24.79 15.17
N ARG A 448 -18.15 -25.37 15.41
CA ARG A 448 -19.43 -24.89 14.84
C ARG A 448 -19.98 -23.69 15.61
N GLU A 449 -19.60 -23.55 16.88
CA GLU A 449 -19.95 -22.42 17.74
C GLU A 449 -18.76 -21.45 17.76
N LEU A 450 -18.68 -20.61 16.73
CA LEU A 450 -17.55 -19.70 16.55
C LEU A 450 -17.42 -18.76 17.75
N VAL A 451 -16.20 -18.66 18.27
CA VAL A 451 -15.80 -17.73 19.31
C VAL A 451 -15.23 -16.49 18.63
N ASP A 452 -15.87 -15.34 18.83
CA ASP A 452 -15.29 -14.07 18.41
C ASP A 452 -14.20 -13.65 19.41
N VAL A 453 -12.94 -13.94 19.06
CA VAL A 453 -11.78 -13.59 19.89
C VAL A 453 -11.42 -12.10 19.83
N THR A 454 -12.11 -11.32 19.00
CA THR A 454 -11.90 -9.87 18.85
C THR A 454 -12.76 -9.04 19.80
N VAL A 455 -13.69 -9.68 20.51
CA VAL A 455 -14.55 -9.02 21.51
C VAL A 455 -13.70 -8.33 22.58
N PRO A 456 -13.99 -7.06 22.90
CA PRO A 456 -13.33 -6.36 24.01
C PRO A 456 -13.44 -7.16 25.31
N GLY A 457 -12.30 -7.61 25.82
CA GLY A 457 -12.19 -8.40 27.06
C GLY A 457 -11.43 -9.70 26.88
N ILE A 458 -11.55 -10.37 25.72
CA ILE A 458 -10.72 -11.54 25.40
C ILE A 458 -9.33 -11.03 25.01
N THR A 459 -8.34 -11.37 25.83
CA THR A 459 -6.95 -10.98 25.62
C THR A 459 -6.02 -12.19 25.68
N VAL A 460 -4.81 -12.03 25.15
CA VAL A 460 -3.77 -13.05 25.28
C VAL A 460 -3.29 -13.06 26.73
N GLU A 461 -3.39 -14.22 27.37
CA GLU A 461 -2.99 -14.47 28.75
C GLU A 461 -1.72 -15.31 28.80
N HIS A 462 -0.84 -14.97 29.75
CA HIS A 462 0.36 -15.72 30.08
C HIS A 462 0.06 -16.69 31.23
N ILE A 463 0.18 -17.99 30.97
CA ILE A 463 -0.10 -19.01 31.99
C ILE A 463 0.95 -18.91 33.10
N PHE A 464 2.24 -19.00 32.73
CA PHE A 464 3.35 -18.49 33.53
C PHE A 464 3.45 -16.97 33.31
N PRO A 465 3.17 -16.12 34.32
CA PRO A 465 3.07 -14.67 34.14
C PRO A 465 4.38 -14.00 33.77
N GLN A 466 4.31 -12.82 33.13
CA GLN A 466 5.49 -11.99 32.87
C GLN A 466 6.13 -11.44 34.17
N ASN A 467 5.30 -11.17 35.18
CA ASN A 467 5.73 -10.69 36.49
C ASN A 467 5.25 -11.65 37.59
N PRO A 468 5.77 -12.89 37.62
CA PRO A 468 5.24 -13.95 38.49
C PRO A 468 5.37 -13.57 39.97
N GLU A 469 4.36 -13.92 40.77
CA GLU A 469 4.41 -13.74 42.23
C GLU A 469 5.57 -14.54 42.87
N PRO A 470 6.09 -14.11 44.05
CA PRO A 470 7.20 -14.79 44.71
C PRO A 470 6.98 -16.30 44.92
N ALA A 471 5.73 -16.73 45.08
CA ALA A 471 5.35 -18.13 45.25
C ALA A 471 5.79 -19.02 44.06
N TRP A 472 5.88 -18.49 42.83
CA TRP A 472 6.35 -19.24 41.67
C TRP A 472 7.81 -19.70 41.82
N ARG A 473 8.66 -18.89 42.48
CA ARG A 473 10.07 -19.25 42.73
C ARG A 473 10.22 -20.38 43.74
N SER A 474 9.22 -20.56 44.61
CA SER A 474 9.18 -21.65 45.59
C SER A 474 8.50 -22.91 45.03
N ALA A 475 7.60 -22.74 44.06
CA ALA A 475 6.84 -23.84 43.45
C ALA A 475 7.62 -24.59 42.34
N LEU A 476 8.66 -23.98 41.78
CA LEU A 476 9.45 -24.54 40.68
C LEU A 476 10.93 -24.66 41.03
N ALA A 477 11.62 -25.60 40.40
CA ALA A 477 13.07 -25.65 40.44
C ALA A 477 13.68 -24.43 39.74
N ALA A 478 14.87 -23.99 40.18
CA ALA A 478 15.48 -22.74 39.71
C ALA A 478 15.79 -22.75 38.20
N ASP A 479 16.15 -23.91 37.66
CA ASP A 479 16.37 -24.15 36.24
C ASP A 479 15.07 -24.10 35.43
N GLU A 480 14.00 -24.75 35.91
CA GLU A 480 12.68 -24.68 35.28
C GLU A 480 12.13 -23.26 35.28
N TYR A 481 12.26 -22.54 36.39
CA TYR A 481 11.84 -21.13 36.47
C TYR A 481 12.57 -20.28 35.42
N GLY A 482 13.89 -20.45 35.30
CA GLY A 482 14.71 -19.74 34.31
C GLY A 482 14.27 -20.02 32.87
N LEU A 483 14.07 -21.30 32.53
CA LEU A 483 13.59 -21.71 31.21
C LEU A 483 12.20 -21.13 30.88
N LEU A 484 11.28 -21.12 31.85
CA LEU A 484 9.96 -20.53 31.67
C LEU A 484 10.03 -19.01 31.45
N SER A 485 10.87 -18.30 32.22
CA SER A 485 10.99 -16.84 32.11
C SER A 485 11.73 -16.36 30.87
N GLU A 486 12.74 -17.09 30.42
CA GLU A 486 13.64 -16.62 29.34
C GLU A 486 13.30 -17.26 27.99
N LYS A 487 13.06 -18.58 27.95
CA LYS A 487 12.84 -19.32 26.71
C LYS A 487 11.37 -19.40 26.34
N TYR A 488 10.52 -19.81 27.30
CA TYR A 488 9.14 -20.20 26.98
C TYR A 488 8.10 -19.10 27.19
N LEU A 489 8.46 -17.99 27.83
CA LEU A 489 7.53 -16.95 28.28
C LEU A 489 6.53 -16.51 27.20
N ASN A 490 7.04 -16.22 26.00
CA ASN A 490 6.25 -15.68 24.89
C ASN A 490 5.93 -16.74 23.80
N THR A 491 6.12 -18.02 24.10
CA THR A 491 5.87 -19.12 23.15
C THR A 491 4.44 -19.61 23.20
N ILE A 492 3.98 -20.27 22.14
CA ILE A 492 2.60 -20.81 22.06
C ILE A 492 2.23 -21.76 23.20
N GLY A 493 3.23 -22.43 23.80
CA GLY A 493 3.03 -23.33 24.93
C GLY A 493 2.66 -22.59 26.22
N ASN A 494 3.07 -21.33 26.38
CA ASN A 494 2.76 -20.53 27.57
C ASN A 494 1.61 -19.54 27.38
N LEU A 495 1.09 -19.42 26.16
CA LEU A 495 0.06 -18.45 25.82
C LEU A 495 -1.32 -19.11 25.71
N THR A 496 -2.35 -18.36 26.09
CA THR A 496 -3.74 -18.72 25.87
C THR A 496 -4.62 -17.48 25.67
N LEU A 497 -5.93 -17.69 25.45
CA LEU A 497 -6.92 -16.61 25.46
C LEU A 497 -7.70 -16.63 26.78
N SER A 498 -7.98 -15.45 27.33
CA SER A 498 -8.80 -15.30 28.53
C SER A 498 -9.59 -13.99 28.52
N GLY A 499 -10.87 -14.07 28.88
CA GLY A 499 -11.71 -12.92 29.22
C GLY A 499 -11.46 -12.35 30.63
N ASN A 500 -10.72 -13.10 31.47
CA ASN A 500 -10.49 -12.80 32.88
C ASN A 500 -9.01 -12.50 33.19
N ASN A 501 -8.20 -12.19 32.17
CA ASN A 501 -6.75 -11.94 32.30
C ASN A 501 -6.42 -11.03 33.50
N GLY A 502 -7.07 -9.86 33.59
CA GLY A 502 -6.84 -8.91 34.69
C GLY A 502 -7.12 -9.46 36.10
N ARG A 503 -8.00 -10.45 36.27
CA ARG A 503 -8.27 -11.11 37.56
C ARG A 503 -7.30 -12.26 37.84
N LEU A 504 -6.96 -13.04 36.81
CA LEU A 504 -5.99 -14.14 36.91
C LEU A 504 -4.62 -13.59 37.35
N GLY A 505 -4.16 -12.51 36.71
CA GLY A 505 -2.98 -11.76 37.11
C GLY A 505 -1.71 -12.61 37.20
N ASN A 506 -0.96 -12.45 38.29
CA ASN A 506 0.37 -13.07 38.47
C ASN A 506 0.37 -14.29 39.40
N LYS A 507 -0.83 -14.80 39.73
CA LYS A 507 -1.04 -15.90 40.68
C LYS A 507 -0.43 -17.21 40.19
N LEU A 508 -0.32 -18.20 41.08
CA LEU A 508 0.09 -19.55 40.71
C LEU A 508 -0.92 -20.21 39.77
N PHE A 509 -0.44 -21.20 39.00
CA PHE A 509 -1.29 -21.91 38.05
C PHE A 509 -2.54 -22.53 38.68
N VAL A 510 -2.42 -23.18 39.84
CA VAL A 510 -3.57 -23.82 40.52
C VAL A 510 -4.61 -22.77 40.93
N ASP A 511 -4.17 -21.62 41.42
CA ASP A 511 -5.06 -20.51 41.77
C ASP A 511 -5.76 -19.95 40.53
N LYS A 512 -5.02 -19.78 39.42
CA LYS A 512 -5.60 -19.37 38.13
C LYS A 512 -6.58 -20.40 37.57
N ARG A 513 -6.32 -21.69 37.75
CA ARG A 513 -7.16 -22.79 37.27
C ARG A 513 -8.49 -22.83 38.02
N ASP A 514 -8.45 -22.70 39.35
CA ASP A 514 -9.57 -22.95 40.25
C ASP A 514 -10.32 -21.67 40.67
N MET A 515 -9.90 -20.50 40.20
CA MET A 515 -10.48 -19.20 40.55
C MET A 515 -12.00 -19.17 40.34
N ASN A 516 -12.73 -18.88 41.42
CA ASN A 516 -14.17 -18.69 41.43
C ASN A 516 -14.56 -17.63 42.49
N GLU A 517 -14.10 -16.40 42.28
CA GLU A 517 -14.42 -15.28 43.17
C GLU A 517 -15.86 -14.83 42.92
N ASP A 518 -16.66 -14.67 43.99
CA ASP A 518 -18.05 -14.23 43.94
C ASP A 518 -18.97 -15.05 43.00
N GLY A 519 -18.63 -16.34 42.78
CA GLY A 519 -19.37 -17.20 41.85
C GLY A 519 -19.15 -16.85 40.37
N GLY A 520 -18.10 -16.09 40.05
CA GLY A 520 -17.83 -15.57 38.71
C GLY A 520 -17.09 -16.51 37.76
N GLU A 521 -16.81 -17.76 38.15
CA GLU A 521 -16.27 -18.82 37.29
C GLU A 521 -15.08 -18.37 36.42
N GLN A 522 -14.12 -17.66 37.02
CA GLN A 522 -13.09 -16.96 36.26
C GLN A 522 -11.94 -17.86 35.79
N GLY A 523 -11.69 -18.94 36.52
CA GLY A 523 -10.53 -19.80 36.34
C GLY A 523 -10.56 -20.65 35.08
N TYR A 524 -9.40 -21.17 34.69
CA TYR A 524 -9.29 -22.00 33.47
C TYR A 524 -10.26 -23.18 33.47
N ARG A 525 -10.57 -23.75 34.64
CA ARG A 525 -11.50 -24.87 34.83
C ARG A 525 -12.89 -24.58 34.26
N PHE A 526 -13.35 -23.34 34.27
CA PHE A 526 -14.67 -22.94 33.78
C PHE A 526 -14.64 -22.36 32.36
N SER A 527 -13.44 -22.23 31.77
CA SER A 527 -13.30 -21.64 30.44
C SER A 527 -13.89 -22.54 29.35
N ARG A 528 -14.65 -21.94 28.44
CA ARG A 528 -15.27 -22.63 27.29
C ARG A 528 -14.36 -22.70 26.06
N LEU A 529 -13.22 -22.02 26.12
CA LEU A 529 -12.27 -21.91 25.01
C LEU A 529 -11.54 -23.23 24.78
N TRP A 530 -11.41 -23.65 23.53
CA TRP A 530 -10.64 -24.82 23.12
C TRP A 530 -9.19 -24.71 23.63
N LEU A 531 -8.59 -23.53 23.51
CA LEU A 531 -7.25 -23.24 24.00
C LEU A 531 -7.09 -23.50 25.50
N ASN A 532 -8.15 -23.52 26.31
CA ASN A 532 -8.07 -23.73 27.76
C ASN A 532 -8.43 -25.15 28.22
N ARG A 533 -8.90 -26.04 27.34
CA ARG A 533 -9.45 -27.37 27.73
C ARG A 533 -8.47 -28.26 28.49
N ASP A 534 -7.20 -28.25 28.10
CA ASP A 534 -6.11 -28.97 28.78
C ASP A 534 -5.80 -28.37 30.15
N LEU A 535 -5.89 -27.04 30.28
CA LEU A 535 -5.54 -26.34 31.53
C LEU A 535 -6.52 -26.67 32.66
N GLN A 536 -7.73 -27.15 32.36
CA GLN A 536 -8.79 -27.45 33.34
C GLN A 536 -8.41 -28.56 34.32
N VAL A 537 -7.54 -29.49 33.89
CA VAL A 537 -7.26 -30.76 34.60
C VAL A 537 -5.81 -30.90 35.06
N LEU A 538 -4.92 -29.98 34.70
CA LEU A 538 -3.52 -30.03 35.11
C LEU A 538 -3.36 -29.62 36.57
N ASP A 539 -2.48 -30.27 37.32
CA ASP A 539 -2.23 -29.98 38.74
C ASP A 539 -1.04 -29.05 39.00
N GLY A 540 -0.34 -28.64 37.95
CA GLY A 540 0.82 -27.76 38.03
C GLY A 540 1.26 -27.27 36.67
N TRP A 541 2.19 -26.32 36.66
CA TRP A 541 2.70 -25.70 35.44
C TRP A 541 4.22 -25.58 35.47
N GLY A 542 4.89 -26.45 34.70
CA GLY A 542 6.33 -26.48 34.50
C GLY A 542 6.70 -26.65 33.02
N VAL A 543 7.97 -26.90 32.74
CA VAL A 543 8.49 -27.00 31.36
C VAL A 543 7.81 -28.14 30.60
N LYS A 544 7.60 -29.29 31.25
CA LYS A 544 6.93 -30.45 30.64
C LYS A 544 5.51 -30.13 30.14
N GLN A 545 4.73 -29.35 30.91
CA GLN A 545 3.37 -28.98 30.53
C GLN A 545 3.37 -27.99 29.36
N VAL A 546 4.29 -27.01 29.36
CA VAL A 546 4.47 -26.06 28.27
C VAL A 546 4.80 -26.77 26.95
N GLU A 547 5.75 -27.71 26.98
CA GLU A 547 6.17 -28.47 25.79
C GLU A 547 5.04 -29.37 25.28
N ALA A 548 4.36 -30.10 26.16
CA ALA A 548 3.22 -30.95 25.79
C ALA A 548 2.07 -30.14 25.17
N ARG A 549 1.82 -28.93 25.68
CA ARG A 549 0.83 -28.02 25.12
C ARG A 549 1.26 -27.46 23.78
N ALA A 550 2.52 -27.06 23.63
CA ALA A 550 3.09 -26.60 22.37
C ALA A 550 2.92 -27.67 21.28
N ASP A 551 3.14 -28.96 21.61
CA ASP A 551 2.92 -30.08 20.70
C ASP A 551 1.48 -30.24 20.25
N ARG A 552 0.54 -30.11 21.18
CA ARG A 552 -0.89 -30.18 20.86
C ARG A 552 -1.31 -29.04 19.92
N ILE A 553 -0.85 -27.82 20.22
CA ILE A 553 -1.13 -26.66 19.37
C ILE A 553 -0.46 -26.82 18.00
N ALA A 554 0.76 -27.35 17.95
CA ALA A 554 1.48 -27.60 16.70
C ALA A 554 0.80 -28.64 15.80
N LYS A 555 0.20 -29.70 16.37
CA LYS A 555 -0.62 -30.65 15.60
C LYS A 555 -1.83 -29.96 14.96
N ARG A 556 -2.55 -29.17 15.76
CA ARG A 556 -3.70 -28.40 15.26
C ARG A 556 -3.31 -27.33 14.25
N PHE A 557 -2.13 -26.72 14.40
CA PHE A 557 -1.58 -25.80 13.40
C PHE A 557 -1.51 -26.44 12.02
N LEU A 558 -1.08 -27.70 11.91
CA LEU A 558 -1.00 -28.40 10.63
C LEU A 558 -2.37 -28.65 10.01
N GLU A 559 -3.41 -28.84 10.82
CA GLU A 559 -4.80 -28.99 10.36
C GLU A 559 -5.37 -27.66 9.85
N VAL A 560 -4.99 -26.55 10.51
CA VAL A 560 -5.46 -25.19 10.17
C VAL A 560 -4.76 -24.65 8.93
N TRP A 561 -3.46 -24.91 8.80
CA TRP A 561 -2.59 -24.46 7.71
C TRP A 561 -1.86 -25.65 7.10
N PRO A 562 -2.55 -26.53 6.35
CA PRO A 562 -1.93 -27.72 5.76
C PRO A 562 -0.94 -27.34 4.65
N ALA A 563 0.07 -28.18 4.47
CA ALA A 563 0.86 -28.21 3.25
C ALA A 563 0.10 -29.06 2.21
N PRO A 564 0.17 -28.71 0.92
CA PRO A 564 -0.36 -29.57 -0.13
C PRO A 564 0.29 -30.96 -0.09
N SER A 565 -0.54 -32.01 -0.22
CA SER A 565 -0.08 -33.41 -0.22
C SER A 565 0.23 -33.93 -1.63
N ILE A 566 0.59 -33.05 -2.56
CA ILE A 566 0.91 -33.43 -3.95
C ILE A 566 2.29 -34.08 -3.98
N GLU A 567 2.37 -35.26 -4.60
CA GLU A 567 3.65 -35.83 -5.04
C GLU A 567 4.22 -34.93 -6.14
N VAL A 568 5.05 -33.98 -5.75
CA VAL A 568 5.90 -33.29 -6.70
C VAL A 568 6.95 -34.30 -7.13
N VAL A 569 6.69 -34.95 -8.26
CA VAL A 569 7.79 -35.48 -9.07
C VAL A 569 8.59 -34.24 -9.42
N ALA A 570 9.66 -34.00 -8.65
CA ALA A 570 10.72 -33.15 -9.15
C ALA A 570 11.03 -33.74 -10.52
N GLU A 571 10.96 -32.95 -11.59
CA GLU A 571 11.57 -33.34 -12.85
C GLU A 571 13.09 -33.36 -12.61
N THR A 572 13.54 -34.36 -11.83
CA THR A 572 14.92 -34.77 -11.71
C THR A 572 15.24 -35.48 -13.01
N ASN A 573 15.49 -34.71 -14.05
CA ASN A 573 16.49 -35.15 -15.01
C ASN A 573 17.85 -35.11 -14.30
N GLY A 574 18.14 -36.22 -13.59
CA GLY A 574 19.44 -36.70 -13.11
C GLY A 574 20.45 -35.70 -12.50
N ASP A 575 20.68 -35.80 -11.18
CA ASP A 575 21.87 -35.33 -10.44
C ASP A 575 22.17 -33.81 -10.43
N GLU A 576 21.36 -32.98 -11.08
CA GLU A 576 21.51 -31.52 -11.06
C GLU A 576 20.98 -30.94 -9.74
N ILE A 577 21.85 -30.26 -8.99
CA ILE A 577 21.52 -29.62 -7.72
C ILE A 577 21.54 -28.11 -7.94
N ASN A 578 20.51 -27.41 -7.47
CA ASN A 578 20.51 -25.95 -7.50
C ASN A 578 21.71 -25.41 -6.72
N ILE A 579 22.40 -24.38 -7.23
CA ILE A 579 23.60 -23.85 -6.57
C ILE A 579 23.37 -23.45 -5.10
N PHE A 580 22.16 -23.01 -4.74
CA PHE A 580 21.78 -22.62 -3.39
C PHE A 580 21.67 -23.81 -2.43
N ASP A 581 21.30 -24.98 -2.96
CA ASP A 581 21.17 -26.23 -2.23
C ASP A 581 22.43 -27.11 -2.32
N ALA A 582 23.41 -26.71 -3.13
CA ALA A 582 24.66 -27.42 -3.31
C ALA A 582 25.62 -27.25 -2.13
N GLU A 583 26.24 -28.36 -1.71
CA GLU A 583 27.36 -28.35 -0.75
C GLU A 583 28.54 -27.52 -1.27
N GLU A 584 29.40 -27.07 -0.34
CA GLU A 584 30.60 -26.29 -0.70
C GLU A 584 31.43 -27.01 -1.78
N PRO A 585 31.92 -26.29 -2.81
CA PRO A 585 32.64 -26.90 -3.94
C PRO A 585 34.07 -27.36 -3.59
N ARG A 586 34.43 -27.39 -2.31
CA ARG A 586 35.78 -27.72 -1.85
C ARG A 586 36.03 -29.23 -2.07
N PHE A 587 37.10 -29.55 -2.81
CA PHE A 587 37.46 -30.92 -3.22
C PHE A 587 36.46 -31.62 -4.16
N LYS A 588 35.45 -30.91 -4.69
CA LYS A 588 34.51 -31.46 -5.68
C LYS A 588 34.85 -30.99 -7.08
N ARG A 589 34.65 -31.85 -8.07
CA ARG A 589 34.89 -31.53 -9.48
C ARG A 589 33.54 -31.27 -10.16
N LEU A 590 33.41 -30.15 -10.86
CA LEU A 590 32.19 -29.83 -11.60
C LEU A 590 32.18 -30.64 -12.89
N GLU A 591 31.06 -31.29 -13.22
CA GLU A 591 30.87 -32.01 -14.48
C GLU A 591 30.31 -31.06 -15.55
N TYR A 592 29.19 -30.40 -15.24
CA TYR A 592 28.59 -29.34 -16.03
C TYR A 592 27.66 -28.48 -15.15
N ALA A 593 27.17 -27.37 -15.70
CA ALA A 593 26.10 -26.57 -15.10
C ALA A 593 24.97 -26.33 -16.10
N VAL A 594 23.78 -26.01 -15.61
CA VAL A 594 22.65 -25.53 -16.41
C VAL A 594 22.32 -24.14 -15.91
N PHE A 595 22.39 -23.16 -16.80
CA PHE A 595 22.06 -21.77 -16.49
C PHE A 595 21.00 -21.25 -17.47
N LEU A 596 19.89 -20.73 -16.96
CA LEU A 596 18.75 -20.24 -17.77
C LEU A 596 18.21 -21.29 -18.76
N GLY A 597 18.22 -22.57 -18.34
CA GLY A 597 17.82 -23.70 -19.19
C GLY A 597 18.85 -24.11 -20.24
N ALA A 598 20.00 -23.43 -20.35
CA ALA A 598 21.09 -23.78 -21.26
C ALA A 598 22.21 -24.56 -20.54
N ARG A 599 22.65 -25.67 -21.14
CA ARG A 599 23.75 -26.48 -20.60
C ARG A 599 25.11 -25.82 -20.85
N LEU A 600 25.81 -25.48 -19.78
CA LEU A 600 27.19 -24.99 -19.76
C LEU A 600 28.16 -26.15 -19.54
N ASN A 601 28.97 -26.48 -20.55
CA ASN A 601 30.01 -27.51 -20.47
C ASN A 601 31.27 -27.02 -19.73
N VAL A 602 31.09 -26.54 -18.50
CA VAL A 602 32.16 -26.01 -17.64
C VAL A 602 32.50 -27.01 -16.54
N THR A 603 33.77 -27.44 -16.50
CA THR A 603 34.26 -28.43 -15.52
C THR A 603 35.03 -27.81 -14.35
N GLN A 604 35.14 -26.48 -14.34
CA GLN A 604 35.88 -25.71 -13.34
C GLN A 604 35.00 -24.60 -12.79
N VAL A 605 34.93 -24.48 -11.45
CA VAL A 605 34.18 -23.42 -10.76
C VAL A 605 34.64 -22.02 -11.18
N ALA A 606 35.93 -21.85 -11.47
CA ALA A 606 36.46 -20.57 -11.95
C ALA A 606 35.88 -20.17 -13.32
N LYS A 607 35.60 -21.13 -14.21
CA LYS A 607 34.98 -20.86 -15.51
C LYS A 607 33.48 -20.62 -15.37
N LEU A 608 32.81 -21.42 -14.55
CA LEU A 608 31.39 -21.20 -14.22
C LEU A 608 31.15 -19.79 -13.67
N TYR A 609 32.03 -19.34 -12.76
CA TYR A 609 31.97 -18.01 -12.17
C TYR A 609 31.99 -16.88 -13.21
N VAL A 610 32.84 -16.99 -14.23
CA VAL A 610 32.94 -15.98 -15.30
C VAL A 610 31.72 -16.03 -16.19
N GLU A 611 31.33 -17.23 -16.64
CA GLU A 611 30.23 -17.44 -17.58
C GLU A 611 28.89 -16.95 -17.01
N VAL A 612 28.61 -17.27 -15.74
CA VAL A 612 27.39 -16.82 -15.06
C VAL A 612 27.38 -15.30 -14.92
N LEU A 613 28.49 -14.69 -14.47
CA LEU A 613 28.54 -13.24 -14.31
C LEU A 613 28.44 -12.51 -15.66
N GLU A 614 29.10 -13.01 -16.70
CA GLU A 614 29.00 -12.46 -18.07
C GLU A 614 27.55 -12.45 -18.55
N GLN A 615 26.85 -13.58 -18.45
CA GLN A 615 25.45 -13.67 -18.87
C GLN A 615 24.52 -12.80 -18.02
N LEU A 616 24.76 -12.71 -16.71
CA LEU A 616 24.00 -11.82 -15.82
C LEU A 616 24.22 -10.33 -16.15
N LEU A 617 25.45 -9.93 -16.46
CA LEU A 617 25.78 -8.57 -16.90
C LEU A 617 25.11 -8.23 -18.23
N VAL A 618 25.00 -9.17 -19.16
CA VAL A 618 24.29 -8.97 -20.44
C VAL A 618 22.78 -8.83 -20.22
N LEU A 619 22.20 -9.63 -19.32
CA LEU A 619 20.76 -9.62 -19.05
C LEU A 619 20.30 -8.37 -18.31
N GLN A 620 21.06 -7.94 -17.30
CA GLN A 620 20.70 -6.80 -16.46
C GLN A 620 21.92 -5.91 -16.15
N PRO A 621 22.43 -5.14 -17.13
CA PRO A 621 23.60 -4.28 -16.94
C PRO A 621 23.43 -3.27 -15.80
N ASP A 622 22.23 -2.69 -15.70
CA ASP A 622 21.86 -1.66 -14.71
C ASP A 622 21.89 -2.18 -13.27
N ALA A 623 21.79 -3.50 -13.07
CA ALA A 623 21.80 -4.09 -11.72
C ALA A 623 23.21 -4.11 -11.11
N PHE A 624 24.26 -4.00 -11.92
CA PHE A 624 25.65 -4.10 -11.48
C PHE A 624 26.41 -2.77 -11.51
N GLN A 625 26.14 -1.89 -12.49
CA GLN A 625 26.91 -0.66 -12.67
C GLN A 625 26.56 0.41 -11.61
N GLY A 626 27.53 0.79 -10.79
CA GLY A 626 27.35 1.82 -9.76
C GLY A 626 26.40 1.43 -8.62
N THR A 627 26.10 0.14 -8.48
CA THR A 627 25.22 -0.39 -7.44
C THR A 627 26.02 -1.04 -6.32
N LYS A 628 25.38 -1.18 -5.14
CA LYS A 628 25.92 -1.96 -4.01
C LYS A 628 26.23 -3.41 -4.39
N LEU A 629 25.53 -3.96 -5.39
CA LEU A 629 25.79 -5.31 -5.89
C LEU A 629 27.14 -5.38 -6.62
N GLY A 630 27.39 -4.43 -7.54
CA GLY A 630 28.68 -4.32 -8.25
C GLY A 630 29.86 -4.19 -7.29
N GLU A 631 29.73 -3.38 -6.25
CA GLU A 631 30.76 -3.24 -5.20
C GLU A 631 31.01 -4.56 -4.46
N ARG A 632 29.94 -5.29 -4.07
CA ARG A 632 30.04 -6.54 -3.31
C ARG A 632 30.66 -7.69 -4.11
N ILE A 633 30.47 -7.72 -5.42
CA ILE A 633 31.12 -8.71 -6.30
C ILE A 633 32.49 -8.24 -6.81
N GLN A 634 32.91 -7.01 -6.48
CA GLN A 634 34.13 -6.35 -6.94
C GLN A 634 34.21 -6.22 -8.47
N LEU A 635 33.11 -5.78 -9.08
CA LEU A 635 33.07 -5.43 -10.49
C LEU A 635 33.72 -4.05 -10.70
N THR A 636 34.70 -3.96 -11.60
CA THR A 636 35.45 -2.72 -11.87
C THR A 636 35.82 -2.59 -13.35
N SER A 637 35.98 -1.35 -13.81
CA SER A 637 36.57 -1.03 -15.12
C SER A 637 38.10 -0.86 -15.06
N GLU A 638 38.68 -0.85 -13.86
CA GLU A 638 40.11 -0.67 -13.63
C GLU A 638 40.76 -1.98 -13.16
N PRO A 639 41.38 -2.77 -14.07
CA PRO A 639 41.90 -4.10 -13.73
C PRO A 639 43.02 -4.07 -12.67
N ASP A 640 43.75 -2.96 -12.56
CA ASP A 640 44.88 -2.80 -11.62
C ASP A 640 44.45 -2.76 -10.15
N THR A 641 43.15 -2.58 -9.89
CA THR A 641 42.58 -2.60 -8.54
C THR A 641 42.35 -4.02 -7.99
N LEU A 642 42.52 -5.05 -8.82
CA LEU A 642 42.26 -6.45 -8.48
C LEU A 642 43.57 -7.25 -8.38
N ARG A 643 43.63 -8.26 -7.51
CA ARG A 643 44.83 -9.12 -7.40
C ARG A 643 44.98 -10.03 -8.62
N GLN A 644 43.87 -10.48 -9.20
CA GLN A 644 43.82 -11.12 -10.50
C GLN A 644 42.58 -10.64 -11.24
N ALA A 645 42.76 -9.75 -12.21
CA ALA A 645 41.65 -9.27 -13.04
C ALA A 645 41.20 -10.35 -14.02
N VAL A 646 39.92 -10.74 -13.93
CA VAL A 646 39.27 -11.65 -14.88
C VAL A 646 38.18 -10.90 -15.61
N ARG A 647 38.25 -10.89 -16.93
CA ARG A 647 37.28 -10.19 -17.79
C ARG A 647 35.96 -10.97 -17.81
N VAL A 648 34.85 -10.27 -17.57
CA VAL A 648 33.47 -10.81 -17.62
C VAL A 648 32.58 -10.10 -18.63
N ALA A 649 32.96 -8.91 -19.09
CA ALA A 649 32.31 -8.23 -20.22
C ALA A 649 33.32 -7.29 -20.90
N GLU A 650 32.94 -6.64 -22.00
CA GLU A 650 33.78 -5.61 -22.62
C GLU A 650 33.99 -4.41 -21.67
N GLY A 651 35.23 -4.19 -21.24
CA GLY A 651 35.58 -3.12 -20.30
C GLY A 651 35.33 -3.42 -18.82
N TYR A 652 34.86 -4.62 -18.45
CA TYR A 652 34.55 -4.98 -17.06
C TYR A 652 35.28 -6.23 -16.57
N PHE A 653 35.81 -6.12 -15.35
CA PHE A 653 36.63 -7.14 -14.69
C PHE A 653 36.12 -7.44 -13.27
N VAL A 654 36.36 -8.67 -12.81
CA VAL A 654 36.11 -9.14 -11.44
C VAL A 654 37.34 -9.84 -10.87
N GLU A 655 37.45 -9.92 -9.54
CA GLU A 655 38.53 -10.63 -8.86
C GLU A 655 38.48 -12.15 -9.13
N GLY A 656 39.58 -12.69 -9.68
CA GLY A 656 39.78 -14.11 -9.95
C GLY A 656 40.48 -14.86 -8.82
N ASN A 657 41.31 -14.18 -8.03
CA ASN A 657 42.14 -14.77 -6.97
C ASN A 657 41.36 -14.90 -5.65
N ILE A 658 40.24 -15.63 -5.73
CA ILE A 658 39.36 -16.01 -4.62
C ILE A 658 39.10 -17.51 -4.67
N ASP A 659 38.85 -18.15 -3.53
CA ASP A 659 38.57 -19.59 -3.50
C ASP A 659 37.21 -19.94 -4.13
N SER A 660 36.99 -21.22 -4.42
CA SER A 660 35.75 -21.69 -5.05
C SER A 660 34.50 -21.43 -4.20
N THR A 661 34.63 -21.42 -2.87
CA THR A 661 33.52 -21.11 -1.96
C THR A 661 33.09 -19.65 -2.11
N ASN A 662 34.03 -18.70 -2.11
CA ASN A 662 33.75 -17.29 -2.33
C ASN A 662 33.21 -17.02 -3.75
N LYS A 663 33.66 -17.77 -4.76
CA LYS A 663 33.08 -17.71 -6.11
C LYS A 663 31.61 -18.13 -6.11
N PHE A 664 31.26 -19.20 -5.40
CA PHE A 664 29.86 -19.64 -5.22
C PHE A 664 29.03 -18.58 -4.50
N GLU A 665 29.53 -18.02 -3.40
CA GLU A 665 28.81 -17.00 -2.64
C GLU A 665 28.57 -15.73 -3.45
N ARG A 666 29.52 -15.31 -4.29
CA ARG A 666 29.31 -14.16 -5.20
C ARG A 666 28.28 -14.45 -6.30
N MET A 667 28.26 -15.67 -6.86
CA MET A 667 27.20 -16.08 -7.79
C MET A 667 25.84 -16.14 -7.11
N LYS A 668 25.73 -16.79 -5.94
CA LYS A 668 24.51 -16.83 -5.13
C LYS A 668 24.01 -15.43 -4.79
N LEU A 669 24.93 -14.53 -4.43
CA LEU A 669 24.60 -13.15 -4.16
C LEU A 669 24.02 -12.45 -5.39
N ALA A 670 24.70 -12.53 -6.54
CA ALA A 670 24.21 -11.96 -7.78
C ALA A 670 22.84 -12.53 -8.16
N LEU A 671 22.68 -13.86 -8.12
CA LEU A 671 21.41 -14.52 -8.42
C LEU A 671 20.29 -14.14 -7.44
N SER A 672 20.59 -13.98 -6.15
CA SER A 672 19.58 -13.57 -5.14
C SER A 672 19.09 -12.14 -5.36
N GLU A 673 20.01 -11.22 -5.65
CA GLU A 673 19.68 -9.81 -5.84
C GLU A 673 18.89 -9.59 -7.13
N LEU A 674 19.15 -10.41 -8.16
CA LEU A 674 18.37 -10.44 -9.39
C LEU A 674 17.10 -11.31 -9.28
N GLY A 675 16.98 -12.11 -8.22
CA GLY A 675 15.93 -13.11 -7.97
C GLY A 675 15.83 -14.19 -9.04
N MET A 676 17.01 -14.68 -9.44
CA MET A 676 17.25 -15.77 -10.37
C MET A 676 17.75 -17.01 -9.60
N GLU A 677 17.26 -17.24 -8.39
CA GLU A 677 17.77 -18.31 -7.53
C GLU A 677 17.51 -19.71 -8.12
N GLU A 678 16.49 -19.84 -8.97
CA GLU A 678 16.13 -21.10 -9.64
C GLU A 678 16.79 -21.27 -11.01
N GLU A 679 17.68 -20.35 -11.42
CA GLU A 679 18.20 -20.36 -12.79
C GLU A 679 19.54 -21.07 -12.95
N LEU A 680 20.23 -21.41 -11.85
CA LEU A 680 21.53 -22.06 -11.88
C LEU A 680 21.54 -23.41 -11.15
N PHE A 681 21.67 -24.48 -11.93
CA PHE A 681 21.87 -25.84 -11.44
C PHE A 681 23.28 -26.32 -11.79
N ILE A 682 23.86 -27.14 -10.93
CA ILE A 682 25.20 -27.69 -11.09
C ILE A 682 25.18 -29.19 -10.87
N LYS A 683 26.06 -29.90 -11.58
CA LYS A 683 26.33 -31.31 -11.35
C LYS A 683 27.80 -31.50 -10.97
N PHE A 684 28.05 -32.12 -9.82
CA PHE A 684 29.38 -32.57 -9.45
C PHE A 684 29.65 -33.97 -10.03
N ALA A 685 30.90 -34.22 -10.42
CA ALA A 685 31.40 -35.50 -10.91
C ALA A 685 31.78 -36.46 -9.77
#